data_AF-A0A7T2YT72-F1
#
_entry.id   AF-A0A7T2YT72-F1
#
_cell.length_a   1.000
_cell.length_b   1.000
_cell.length_c   1.000
_cell.angle_alpha   90.00
_cell.angle_beta   90.00
_cell.angle_gamma   90.00
#
_symmetry.space_group_name_H-M   'P 1'
#
loop_
_entity.id
_entity.type
_entity.pdbx_description
1 polymer ?
#
loop_
_entity_poly.entity_id
_entity_poly.type
_entity_poly.pdbx_seq_one_letter_code
_entity_poly.pdbx_strand_id
1 'polypeptide(L)'
;MPHLCHPWLRRILLPAPTAAAMVAAVLAAQNSQAMDMTQSSLGPRVKVTIKPGLPAPIQVQQISEADTPVARVQADGTEFAAPIEDCPAGQQADAKGRSSSMASSGSVITRAGVDIFSARYSAKAAWSGWISAETVQADGSLTATAGWQGKTTAGHLDALSDEQAINDRLILTWSDRLQRGVSFKWNELDHRQKASLGIDAEGRADNLGKHRLNFIRGDRRMEAPGQPPRVGPTRPFRQRSSRQGDIVNSQIWHTGHPVDNWPLPGYAAYTLAQQNRQPMIYAGGNDGMLHGFSATEGREKIAYIPRGVISGLARLSDPDYDARHRYFVDGSAMSGDIPSGSVASSQWRTVLAGMAGAGAKGYFVLDITHPEAFSESGASSLVLLDRTQTRNSDPGDCASLDEMRQRATCQENKDLGHIFAAPVLDDANPQRSTQITQLNNNRWALVTGNGYHSTNQRPVLLIQYLDGNQELLRLVATGNTPTGTTPETTHNGLSAPRLVDINGDGRPDVVYAGDIQGNLWKFLIASGASSRWGVAFDGRPLYTAWGGSSPSATRNLRQAITAPPSVRANDRRRASKNAKEGRERLTAGGMLVAFGTGRHITRQDSGNTAVQSIYSILDSTRYRLLADGRVQACLDGKDSDCRQPDGQRAAPVSGIGELARRSVNHQPAGAAGQGFWRVDSTTDLDWTRHKGWYMDLHLPGERLLKPMGFYDGSNILAIYSQIPAGSPRRPGESASPPDACNASEERQFLTFMNIMDGKRPGVPLMDSNGDGVYGTADEEVSRASVARGSQALLHKGHHAIGYDAEGRRNVLARMPEQSLRPSWRQMK
;
A
#
# COMPACT_ATOMS: atom_id res chain seq x y z
N MET A 1 16.78 53.93 31.15
CA MET A 1 17.88 53.93 32.13
C MET A 1 17.90 52.59 32.87
N PRO A 2 19.02 52.18 33.51
CA PRO A 2 19.40 50.76 33.61
C PRO A 2 19.47 50.23 35.06
N HIS A 3 20.34 49.22 35.29
CA HIS A 3 20.76 48.52 36.53
C HIS A 3 20.24 47.07 36.62
N LEU A 4 21.04 46.03 36.92
CA LEU A 4 22.48 45.97 37.26
C LEU A 4 23.19 44.65 36.82
N CYS A 5 24.51 44.70 36.88
CA CYS A 5 25.57 43.81 36.35
C CYS A 5 25.66 42.34 36.85
N HIS A 6 26.15 41.46 35.95
CA HIS A 6 27.47 40.75 35.98
C HIS A 6 28.30 40.66 37.29
N PRO A 7 29.32 39.75 37.38
CA PRO A 7 29.46 38.35 36.91
C PRO A 7 30.23 37.50 37.98
N TRP A 8 30.98 36.45 37.62
CA TRP A 8 32.43 36.28 37.95
C TRP A 8 33.08 35.12 37.16
N LEU A 9 34.42 35.13 37.01
CA LEU A 9 35.25 34.09 36.34
C LEU A 9 35.98 33.22 37.42
N ARG A 10 36.88 32.24 37.20
CA ARG A 10 37.83 31.77 36.14
C ARG A 10 38.04 30.25 36.41
N ARG A 11 38.09 29.30 35.45
CA ARG A 11 39.09 29.02 34.39
C ARG A 11 40.50 28.66 34.92
N ILE A 12 40.98 27.42 34.67
CA ILE A 12 42.35 26.98 34.21
C ILE A 12 42.78 25.57 34.73
N LEU A 13 43.54 24.87 33.86
CA LEU A 13 44.43 23.68 34.03
C LEU A 13 43.90 22.22 34.03
N LEU A 14 44.48 21.48 33.07
CA LEU A 14 44.70 20.02 32.92
C LEU A 14 45.81 19.54 33.91
N PRO A 15 46.03 18.23 34.19
CA PRO A 15 46.19 17.15 33.20
C PRO A 15 45.67 15.73 33.56
N ALA A 16 45.84 14.80 32.62
CA ALA A 16 45.74 13.34 32.83
C ALA A 16 47.11 12.74 33.21
N PRO A 17 47.18 11.50 33.74
CA PRO A 17 47.79 10.43 32.92
C PRO A 17 47.29 8.97 33.13
N THR A 18 47.55 8.13 32.10
CA THR A 18 47.91 6.68 32.10
C THR A 18 47.19 5.61 32.96
N ALA A 19 46.33 4.82 32.30
CA ALA A 19 46.38 3.35 32.08
C ALA A 19 47.11 2.32 32.98
N ALA A 20 46.59 1.06 32.92
CA ALA A 20 47.20 -0.27 33.20
C ALA A 20 47.30 -0.76 34.68
N ALA A 21 47.27 -2.08 35.01
CA ALA A 21 46.74 -3.29 34.32
C ALA A 21 46.77 -4.55 35.24
N MET A 22 45.96 -5.58 34.91
CA MET A 22 46.03 -7.01 35.32
C MET A 22 45.32 -7.87 34.24
N VAL A 23 45.73 -9.04 33.72
CA VAL A 23 46.85 -10.01 33.96
C VAL A 23 46.71 -10.88 35.23
N ALA A 24 46.81 -12.23 35.23
CA ALA A 24 46.75 -13.34 34.23
C ALA A 24 46.68 -14.71 35.00
N ALA A 25 46.58 -15.93 34.44
CA ALA A 25 46.48 -16.43 33.05
C ALA A 25 45.22 -17.32 32.84
N VAL A 26 45.14 -18.62 32.51
CA VAL A 26 46.04 -19.80 32.25
C VAL A 26 45.28 -20.64 31.16
N LEU A 27 45.75 -20.96 29.95
CA LEU A 27 46.83 -21.87 29.46
C LEU A 27 46.51 -23.39 29.61
N ALA A 28 46.76 -24.30 28.65
CA ALA A 28 47.35 -24.23 27.29
C ALA A 28 46.98 -25.48 26.42
N ALA A 29 47.74 -25.71 25.31
CA ALA A 29 47.69 -26.79 24.30
C ALA A 29 46.52 -26.72 23.28
N GLN A 30 46.69 -26.67 21.94
CA GLN A 30 47.65 -27.25 20.97
C GLN A 30 47.56 -28.78 20.77
N ASN A 31 47.11 -29.22 19.58
CA ASN A 31 48.05 -29.60 18.52
C ASN A 31 47.40 -29.59 17.11
N SER A 32 48.06 -30.16 16.09
CA SER A 32 47.86 -29.87 14.66
C SER A 32 47.75 -31.12 13.75
N GLN A 33 47.57 -30.89 12.44
CA GLN A 33 47.54 -31.87 11.31
C GLN A 33 46.23 -32.68 11.15
N ALA A 34 45.88 -33.26 9.99
CA ALA A 34 46.11 -32.96 8.55
C ALA A 34 45.21 -33.92 7.70
N MET A 35 45.24 -33.83 6.36
CA MET A 35 44.69 -34.81 5.39
C MET A 35 43.14 -34.94 5.32
N ASP A 36 42.49 -35.23 4.18
CA ASP A 36 42.95 -35.28 2.77
C ASP A 36 41.80 -35.09 1.74
N MET A 37 42.18 -35.02 0.46
CA MET A 37 41.48 -35.42 -0.77
C MET A 37 40.61 -34.44 -1.59
N THR A 38 41.27 -34.01 -2.69
CA THR A 38 40.81 -33.91 -4.09
C THR A 38 40.25 -32.59 -4.65
N GLN A 39 40.78 -32.24 -5.83
CA GLN A 39 40.45 -31.09 -6.67
C GLN A 39 39.99 -31.57 -8.05
N SER A 40 39.14 -30.78 -8.72
CA SER A 40 39.41 -30.23 -10.07
C SER A 40 38.36 -29.12 -10.37
N SER A 41 38.55 -28.15 -11.27
CA SER A 41 39.67 -27.86 -12.18
C SER A 41 39.98 -26.34 -12.21
N LEU A 42 40.68 -25.83 -13.24
CA LEU A 42 41.47 -24.59 -13.18
C LEU A 42 40.89 -23.39 -13.94
N GLY A 43 41.24 -22.18 -13.45
CA GLY A 43 41.20 -20.92 -14.20
C GLY A 43 42.44 -20.06 -13.85
N PRO A 44 43.05 -19.32 -14.80
CA PRO A 44 44.37 -18.72 -14.61
C PRO A 44 44.37 -17.42 -13.78
N ARG A 45 45.46 -17.18 -13.05
CA ARG A 45 45.74 -15.92 -12.34
C ARG A 45 46.69 -15.03 -13.15
N VAL A 46 46.40 -13.73 -13.21
CA VAL A 46 47.38 -12.69 -13.56
C VAL A 46 47.93 -12.08 -12.25
N LYS A 47 49.20 -11.66 -12.25
CA LYS A 47 49.92 -11.18 -11.06
C LYS A 47 50.59 -9.85 -11.39
N VAL A 48 50.34 -8.81 -10.58
CA VAL A 48 50.93 -7.47 -10.75
C VAL A 48 51.75 -7.13 -9.50
N THR A 49 52.91 -6.51 -9.70
CA THR A 49 53.87 -6.12 -8.65
C THR A 49 54.12 -4.62 -8.72
N ILE A 50 54.14 -3.94 -7.58
CA ILE A 50 54.35 -2.48 -7.48
C ILE A 50 55.71 -2.19 -6.83
N LYS A 51 56.39 -1.12 -7.26
CA LYS A 51 57.49 -0.45 -6.53
C LYS A 51 57.26 1.07 -6.52
N PRO A 52 57.65 1.80 -5.45
CA PRO A 52 57.32 3.23 -5.27
C PRO A 52 58.46 4.20 -5.63
N GLY A 53 58.10 5.47 -5.86
CA GLY A 53 59.03 6.62 -5.99
C GLY A 53 58.31 7.97 -6.09
N LEU A 54 58.85 9.00 -5.44
CA LEU A 54 58.43 10.41 -5.43
C LEU A 54 59.54 11.28 -6.09
N PRO A 55 59.36 12.59 -6.45
CA PRO A 55 58.46 13.59 -5.86
C PRO A 55 57.65 14.47 -6.85
N ALA A 56 56.89 15.43 -6.31
CA ALA A 56 56.04 16.39 -7.05
C ALA A 56 56.79 17.68 -7.48
N PRO A 57 56.18 18.53 -8.35
CA PRO A 57 55.43 19.67 -7.83
C PRO A 57 54.06 19.94 -8.52
N ILE A 58 53.41 21.04 -8.12
CA ILE A 58 52.00 21.38 -8.37
C ILE A 58 51.69 21.78 -9.83
N GLN A 59 50.62 21.23 -10.39
CA GLN A 59 49.87 21.79 -11.52
C GLN A 59 48.35 21.58 -11.35
N VAL A 60 47.54 22.39 -12.02
CA VAL A 60 46.06 22.30 -11.98
C VAL A 60 45.61 21.13 -12.84
N GLN A 61 44.72 20.27 -12.32
CA GLN A 61 44.26 19.09 -13.04
C GLN A 61 42.74 19.10 -13.24
N GLN A 62 42.32 19.03 -14.51
CA GLN A 62 40.94 18.71 -14.86
C GLN A 62 40.64 17.27 -14.42
N ILE A 63 39.50 17.05 -13.77
CA ILE A 63 39.02 15.69 -13.50
C ILE A 63 38.36 15.17 -14.77
N SER A 64 39.08 14.31 -15.51
CA SER A 64 38.59 13.67 -16.73
C SER A 64 37.55 12.59 -16.43
N GLU A 65 36.51 12.53 -17.25
CA GLU A 65 35.42 11.54 -17.15
C GLU A 65 35.90 10.13 -17.53
N ALA A 66 36.00 9.21 -16.57
CA ALA A 66 36.03 7.76 -16.84
C ALA A 66 35.88 6.90 -15.56
N ASP A 67 34.79 7.04 -14.80
CA ASP A 67 34.31 5.90 -13.98
C ASP A 67 32.84 6.04 -13.59
N THR A 68 31.98 5.23 -14.19
CA THR A 68 30.60 5.00 -13.76
C THR A 68 30.19 3.61 -14.25
N PRO A 69 30.01 2.62 -13.36
CA PRO A 69 29.62 1.29 -13.77
C PRO A 69 28.17 1.30 -14.29
N VAL A 70 28.02 1.36 -15.61
CA VAL A 70 26.72 1.12 -16.27
C VAL A 70 26.32 -0.33 -15.99
N ALA A 71 25.38 -0.51 -15.07
CA ALA A 71 24.94 -1.83 -14.63
C ALA A 71 24.38 -2.62 -15.82
N ARG A 72 25.08 -3.68 -16.24
CA ARG A 72 24.55 -4.66 -17.19
C ARG A 72 23.28 -5.26 -16.60
N VAL A 73 22.17 -5.16 -17.33
CA VAL A 73 20.93 -5.83 -16.98
C VAL A 73 21.14 -7.34 -17.14
N GLN A 74 21.36 -8.05 -16.04
CA GLN A 74 21.06 -9.48 -15.99
C GLN A 74 19.54 -9.64 -16.01
N ALA A 75 19.04 -10.49 -16.90
CA ALA A 75 17.63 -10.87 -16.96
C ALA A 75 17.33 -11.88 -15.84
N ASP A 76 17.15 -11.39 -14.62
CA ASP A 76 16.59 -12.17 -13.52
C ASP A 76 15.06 -12.33 -13.70
N GLY A 77 14.50 -13.43 -13.21
CA GLY A 77 13.10 -13.81 -13.39
C GLY A 77 12.10 -13.03 -12.53
N THR A 78 12.55 -11.99 -11.83
CA THR A 78 11.85 -11.27 -10.75
C THR A 78 10.99 -10.09 -11.20
N GLU A 79 10.53 -10.10 -12.47
CA GLU A 79 9.76 -8.98 -13.01
C GLU A 79 8.31 -8.92 -12.45
N PHE A 80 7.86 -7.69 -12.15
CA PHE A 80 6.50 -7.43 -11.67
C PHE A 80 5.45 -7.87 -12.69
N ALA A 81 4.27 -8.24 -12.18
CA ALA A 81 3.16 -8.76 -12.97
C ALA A 81 2.74 -7.73 -14.03
N ALA A 82 3.11 -7.95 -15.30
CA ALA A 82 2.61 -7.13 -16.40
C ALA A 82 1.07 -7.11 -16.40
N PRO A 83 0.42 -6.01 -16.80
CA PRO A 83 -1.02 -6.03 -16.99
C PRO A 83 -1.36 -7.08 -18.05
N ILE A 84 -2.54 -7.70 -17.97
CA ILE A 84 -2.89 -8.83 -18.84
C ILE A 84 -2.83 -8.39 -20.32
N GLU A 85 -1.88 -8.98 -21.04
CA GLU A 85 -1.67 -8.77 -22.47
C GLU A 85 -2.82 -9.37 -23.28
N ASP A 86 -3.28 -8.63 -24.30
CA ASP A 86 -4.02 -9.23 -25.41
C ASP A 86 -3.05 -10.00 -26.32
N CYS A 87 -3.56 -11.04 -26.99
CA CYS A 87 -2.74 -12.01 -27.71
C CYS A 87 -1.87 -11.44 -28.85
N PRO A 88 -0.76 -12.11 -29.19
CA PRO A 88 0.15 -11.68 -30.25
C PRO A 88 -0.54 -11.46 -31.60
N ALA A 89 0.00 -10.50 -32.38
CA ALA A 89 -0.64 -9.96 -33.57
C ALA A 89 -0.99 -11.04 -34.63
N GLY A 90 -2.26 -11.11 -35.01
CA GLY A 90 -2.69 -11.95 -36.14
C GLY A 90 -4.20 -12.17 -36.29
N GLN A 91 -5.01 -12.03 -35.23
CA GLN A 91 -6.46 -12.31 -35.30
C GLN A 91 -7.31 -11.12 -34.84
N GLN A 92 -8.34 -10.80 -35.64
CA GLN A 92 -9.29 -9.72 -35.35
C GLN A 92 -10.37 -10.21 -34.38
N ALA A 93 -10.35 -9.70 -33.15
CA ALA A 93 -11.46 -9.78 -32.20
C ALA A 93 -12.34 -8.52 -32.31
N ASP A 94 -13.66 -8.71 -32.27
CA ASP A 94 -14.64 -7.74 -32.80
C ASP A 94 -14.81 -6.46 -31.95
N ALA A 95 -15.30 -5.39 -32.59
CA ALA A 95 -15.20 -3.99 -32.18
C ALA A 95 -16.19 -3.53 -31.08
N LYS A 96 -16.31 -4.30 -29.99
CA LYS A 96 -16.94 -3.82 -28.74
C LYS A 96 -15.93 -3.90 -27.59
N GLY A 97 -15.55 -2.73 -27.09
CA GLY A 97 -14.42 -2.56 -26.18
C GLY A 97 -14.53 -3.38 -24.90
N ARG A 98 -13.56 -4.29 -24.69
CA ARG A 98 -13.31 -4.95 -23.41
C ARG A 98 -12.18 -4.20 -22.71
N SER A 99 -12.50 -3.47 -21.65
CA SER A 99 -11.48 -2.90 -20.75
C SER A 99 -10.91 -4.06 -19.93
N SER A 100 -9.61 -4.31 -20.01
CA SER A 100 -8.93 -5.05 -18.95
C SER A 100 -8.91 -4.18 -17.67
N SER A 101 -9.05 -4.84 -16.52
CA SER A 101 -8.94 -4.37 -15.12
C SER A 101 -9.29 -2.90 -14.80
N MET A 102 -10.28 -2.64 -13.94
CA MET A 102 -10.39 -1.33 -13.29
C MET A 102 -9.38 -1.20 -12.14
N ALA A 103 -8.57 -0.14 -12.16
CA ALA A 103 -8.04 0.43 -10.93
C ALA A 103 -9.21 0.99 -10.09
N SER A 104 -9.14 0.93 -8.76
CA SER A 104 -10.38 0.98 -7.99
C SER A 104 -11.07 2.34 -7.99
N SER A 105 -12.38 2.32 -8.25
CA SER A 105 -13.26 3.48 -8.21
C SER A 105 -13.29 4.15 -6.85
N GLY A 106 -13.05 5.47 -6.82
CA GLY A 106 -13.32 6.31 -5.66
C GLY A 106 -14.76 6.83 -5.73
N SER A 107 -15.59 6.52 -4.74
CA SER A 107 -16.95 7.05 -4.62
C SER A 107 -16.98 8.23 -3.66
N VAL A 108 -17.51 9.37 -4.10
CA VAL A 108 -17.57 10.62 -3.33
C VAL A 108 -19.01 11.03 -3.09
N ILE A 109 -19.43 10.96 -1.84
CA ILE A 109 -20.74 11.45 -1.40
C ILE A 109 -20.69 12.98 -1.34
N THR A 110 -21.45 13.66 -2.21
CA THR A 110 -21.62 15.12 -2.18
C THR A 110 -23.03 15.49 -1.70
N ARG A 111 -23.26 16.77 -1.43
CA ARG A 111 -24.60 17.28 -1.06
C ARG A 111 -25.61 17.30 -2.23
N ALA A 112 -25.17 17.08 -3.46
CA ALA A 112 -26.01 17.11 -4.67
C ALA A 112 -26.23 15.72 -5.31
N GLY A 113 -25.56 14.69 -4.80
CA GLY A 113 -25.52 13.33 -5.37
C GLY A 113 -24.21 12.62 -4.97
N VAL A 114 -24.11 11.33 -5.26
CA VAL A 114 -22.83 10.62 -5.13
C VAL A 114 -22.16 10.56 -6.49
N ASP A 115 -20.97 11.11 -6.64
CA ASP A 115 -20.17 10.94 -7.86
C ASP A 115 -19.27 9.70 -7.70
N ILE A 116 -19.34 8.79 -8.66
CA ILE A 116 -18.45 7.64 -8.78
C ILE A 116 -17.37 7.99 -9.81
N PHE A 117 -16.12 8.01 -9.37
CA PHE A 117 -14.96 8.17 -10.25
C PHE A 117 -14.39 6.79 -10.57
N SER A 118 -14.32 6.46 -11.86
CA SER A 118 -13.91 5.14 -12.36
C SER A 118 -12.65 5.26 -13.24
N ALA A 119 -11.57 4.60 -12.85
CA ALA A 119 -10.35 4.48 -13.66
C ALA A 119 -10.46 3.30 -14.64
N ARG A 120 -10.00 3.50 -15.86
CA ARG A 120 -9.96 2.49 -16.93
C ARG A 120 -8.68 2.67 -17.76
N TYR A 121 -8.24 1.60 -18.42
CA TYR A 121 -7.12 1.64 -19.37
C TYR A 121 -7.37 0.75 -20.60
N SER A 122 -6.56 0.94 -21.64
CA SER A 122 -6.58 0.11 -22.85
C SER A 122 -5.18 -0.12 -23.40
N ALA A 123 -4.71 -1.37 -23.29
CA ALA A 123 -3.44 -1.80 -23.88
C ALA A 123 -3.44 -1.60 -25.41
N LYS A 124 -4.53 -1.99 -26.09
CA LYS A 124 -4.70 -1.85 -27.56
C LYS A 124 -4.66 -0.40 -28.04
N ALA A 125 -5.00 0.56 -27.18
CA ALA A 125 -4.88 1.99 -27.47
C ALA A 125 -3.57 2.55 -26.88
N ALA A 126 -2.44 1.93 -27.24
CA ALA A 126 -1.08 2.37 -26.90
C ALA A 126 -0.87 2.65 -25.40
N TRP A 127 -1.44 1.79 -24.53
CA TRP A 127 -1.43 1.93 -23.07
C TRP A 127 -1.93 3.29 -22.58
N SER A 128 -3.07 3.72 -23.10
CA SER A 128 -3.78 4.92 -22.61
C SER A 128 -4.69 4.59 -21.43
N GLY A 129 -4.80 5.53 -20.50
CA GLY A 129 -5.70 5.46 -19.35
C GLY A 129 -6.49 6.73 -19.15
N TRP A 130 -7.61 6.62 -18.44
CA TRP A 130 -8.49 7.73 -18.15
C TRP A 130 -9.32 7.49 -16.90
N ILE A 131 -9.79 8.58 -16.30
CA ILE A 131 -10.87 8.56 -15.31
C ILE A 131 -12.14 9.11 -15.98
N SER A 132 -13.29 8.53 -15.65
CA SER A 132 -14.64 9.07 -15.92
C SER A 132 -15.41 9.30 -14.62
N ALA A 133 -16.34 10.25 -14.62
CA ALA A 133 -17.19 10.58 -13.47
C ALA A 133 -18.67 10.39 -13.80
N GLU A 134 -19.38 9.67 -12.93
CA GLU A 134 -20.80 9.35 -13.07
C GLU A 134 -21.54 9.66 -11.77
N THR A 135 -22.51 10.58 -11.81
CA THR A 135 -23.40 10.91 -10.68
C THR A 135 -24.48 9.84 -10.56
N VAL A 136 -24.66 9.33 -9.34
CA VAL A 136 -25.74 8.42 -8.95
C VAL A 136 -27.02 9.21 -8.70
N GLN A 137 -28.05 8.91 -9.47
CA GLN A 137 -29.35 9.57 -9.44
C GLN A 137 -30.29 9.06 -8.33
N ALA A 138 -31.38 9.78 -8.09
CA ALA A 138 -32.37 9.46 -7.06
C ALA A 138 -33.07 8.09 -7.26
N ASP A 139 -33.08 7.53 -8.47
CA ASP A 139 -33.55 6.17 -8.78
C ASP A 139 -32.43 5.10 -8.65
N GLY A 140 -31.17 5.52 -8.51
CA GLY A 140 -29.98 4.66 -8.54
C GLY A 140 -29.40 4.44 -9.95
N SER A 141 -29.83 5.18 -10.97
CA SER A 141 -29.16 5.18 -12.29
C SER A 141 -27.85 5.97 -12.23
N LEU A 142 -26.96 5.69 -13.19
CA LEU A 142 -25.72 6.43 -13.39
C LEU A 142 -25.87 7.37 -14.58
N THR A 143 -25.42 8.61 -14.41
CA THR A 143 -25.41 9.65 -15.45
C THR A 143 -24.08 10.38 -15.43
N ALA A 144 -23.49 10.71 -16.58
CA ALA A 144 -22.22 11.45 -16.62
C ALA A 144 -22.28 12.75 -15.79
N THR A 145 -21.31 12.98 -14.90
CA THR A 145 -21.28 14.14 -14.00
C THR A 145 -21.24 15.44 -14.80
N ALA A 146 -22.24 16.32 -14.60
CA ALA A 146 -22.49 17.45 -15.49
C ALA A 146 -21.29 18.41 -15.67
N GLY A 147 -20.51 18.65 -14.61
CA GLY A 147 -19.32 19.51 -14.64
C GLY A 147 -18.18 19.00 -15.54
N TRP A 148 -18.13 17.70 -15.84
CA TRP A 148 -17.16 17.08 -16.73
C TRP A 148 -17.55 17.19 -18.22
N GLN A 149 -18.75 17.69 -18.55
CA GLN A 149 -19.21 17.94 -19.91
C GLN A 149 -19.10 16.71 -20.86
N GLY A 150 -19.25 15.50 -20.31
CA GLY A 150 -19.12 14.24 -21.05
C GLY A 150 -17.69 13.86 -21.45
N LYS A 151 -16.66 14.56 -20.95
CA LYS A 151 -15.25 14.25 -21.21
C LYS A 151 -14.67 13.34 -20.12
N THR A 152 -13.51 12.76 -20.42
CA THR A 152 -12.66 12.05 -19.46
C THR A 152 -11.42 12.89 -19.16
N THR A 153 -10.65 12.55 -18.13
CA THR A 153 -9.37 13.22 -17.81
C THR A 153 -8.41 13.23 -19.01
N ALA A 154 -8.33 12.09 -19.72
CA ALA A 154 -7.58 11.95 -20.96
C ALA A 154 -8.10 12.91 -22.04
N GLY A 155 -9.43 12.98 -22.24
CA GLY A 155 -10.07 13.92 -23.17
C GLY A 155 -9.80 15.40 -22.87
N HIS A 156 -9.54 15.76 -21.61
CA HIS A 156 -9.08 17.11 -21.26
C HIS A 156 -7.59 17.34 -21.57
N LEU A 157 -6.73 16.35 -21.36
CA LEU A 157 -5.29 16.43 -21.65
C LEU A 157 -5.01 16.37 -23.16
N ASP A 158 -5.74 15.56 -23.92
CA ASP A 158 -5.60 15.44 -25.38
C ASP A 158 -6.15 16.66 -26.13
N ALA A 159 -7.10 17.41 -25.54
CA ALA A 159 -7.60 18.66 -26.09
C ALA A 159 -6.61 19.85 -26.02
N LEU A 160 -5.46 19.71 -25.32
CA LEU A 160 -4.42 20.74 -25.28
C LEU A 160 -3.67 20.83 -26.62
N SER A 161 -3.25 22.03 -27.01
CA SER A 161 -2.19 22.18 -28.01
C SER A 161 -0.85 21.69 -27.44
N ASP A 162 0.12 21.35 -28.30
CA ASP A 162 1.45 20.94 -27.83
C ASP A 162 2.19 22.08 -27.10
N GLU A 163 1.89 23.33 -27.42
CA GLU A 163 2.42 24.50 -26.71
C GLU A 163 1.82 24.64 -25.32
N GLN A 164 0.50 24.47 -25.16
CA GLN A 164 -0.17 24.44 -23.87
C GLN A 164 0.30 23.26 -23.00
N ALA A 165 0.48 22.08 -23.60
CA ALA A 165 1.00 20.91 -22.91
C ALA A 165 2.43 21.14 -22.37
N ILE A 166 3.29 21.85 -23.11
CA ILE A 166 4.63 22.23 -22.65
C ILE A 166 4.57 23.33 -21.58
N ASN A 167 3.80 24.40 -21.80
CA ASN A 167 3.90 25.62 -20.99
C ASN A 167 2.99 25.62 -19.76
N ASP A 168 1.73 25.23 -19.93
CA ASP A 168 0.64 25.49 -18.99
C ASP A 168 0.45 24.37 -17.94
N ARG A 169 0.85 23.13 -18.26
CA ARG A 169 0.75 22.00 -17.33
C ARG A 169 1.70 22.18 -16.14
N LEU A 170 1.14 22.27 -14.93
CA LEU A 170 1.90 22.24 -13.69
C LEU A 170 2.39 20.81 -13.40
N ILE A 171 3.58 20.48 -13.89
CA ILE A 171 4.25 19.19 -13.61
C ILE A 171 5.47 19.48 -12.75
N LEU A 172 5.50 18.90 -11.54
CA LEU A 172 6.56 19.09 -10.55
C LEU A 172 7.40 17.82 -10.36
N THR A 173 8.59 17.98 -9.78
CA THR A 173 9.47 16.89 -9.34
C THR A 173 10.35 17.36 -8.18
N TRP A 174 11.26 16.49 -7.70
CA TRP A 174 12.22 16.79 -6.64
C TRP A 174 13.62 17.02 -7.20
N SER A 175 14.36 18.01 -6.66
CA SER A 175 15.79 18.18 -6.90
C SER A 175 16.57 17.73 -5.67
N ASP A 176 17.46 16.74 -5.84
CA ASP A 176 18.38 16.29 -4.79
C ASP A 176 19.50 17.30 -4.53
N ARG A 177 19.85 18.12 -5.53
CA ARG A 177 20.81 19.23 -5.38
C ARG A 177 20.25 20.38 -4.55
N LEU A 178 18.95 20.67 -4.67
CA LEU A 178 18.29 21.78 -3.96
C LEU A 178 17.49 21.32 -2.72
N GLN A 179 17.34 20.01 -2.51
CA GLN A 179 16.57 19.38 -1.43
C GLN A 179 15.15 19.95 -1.30
N ARG A 180 14.46 20.11 -2.44
CA ARG A 180 13.11 20.69 -2.52
C ARG A 180 12.41 20.35 -3.84
N GLY A 181 11.11 20.63 -3.89
CA GLY A 181 10.33 20.62 -5.14
C GLY A 181 10.78 21.67 -6.16
N VAL A 182 10.74 21.29 -7.43
CA VAL A 182 11.03 22.11 -8.62
C VAL A 182 10.04 21.78 -9.75
N SER A 183 9.91 22.64 -10.76
CA SER A 183 9.16 22.29 -11.98
C SER A 183 9.91 21.22 -12.79
N PHE A 184 9.18 20.29 -13.41
CA PHE A 184 9.70 19.35 -14.40
C PHE A 184 9.91 20.07 -15.75
N LYS A 185 10.86 21.01 -15.76
CA LYS A 185 11.34 21.77 -16.93
C LYS A 185 12.85 21.61 -17.05
N TRP A 186 13.36 21.55 -18.29
CA TRP A 186 14.74 21.10 -18.55
C TRP A 186 15.83 21.84 -17.78
N ASN A 187 15.68 23.14 -17.53
CA ASN A 187 16.72 23.90 -16.83
C ASN A 187 16.82 23.51 -15.34
N GLU A 188 15.68 23.27 -14.68
CA GLU A 188 15.56 22.99 -13.24
C GLU A 188 16.13 21.63 -12.83
N LEU A 189 16.04 20.62 -13.72
CA LEU A 189 16.42 19.24 -13.42
C LEU A 189 17.91 19.09 -13.06
N ASP A 190 18.21 18.14 -12.19
CA ASP A 190 19.58 17.82 -11.79
C ASP A 190 20.33 17.01 -12.87
N HIS A 191 21.66 17.03 -12.82
CA HIS A 191 22.51 16.42 -13.85
C HIS A 191 22.18 14.93 -14.09
N ARG A 192 21.95 14.16 -13.02
CA ARG A 192 21.56 12.73 -13.11
C ARG A 192 20.19 12.52 -13.74
N GLN A 193 19.25 13.45 -13.56
CA GLN A 193 17.92 13.43 -14.16
C GLN A 193 18.00 13.77 -15.66
N LYS A 194 18.80 14.78 -16.03
CA LYS A 194 19.12 15.12 -17.44
C LYS A 194 19.76 13.95 -18.18
N ALA A 195 20.78 13.32 -17.59
CA ALA A 195 21.44 12.15 -18.15
C ALA A 195 20.47 10.96 -18.34
N SER A 196 19.59 10.73 -17.37
CA SER A 196 18.56 9.68 -17.42
C SER A 196 17.53 9.85 -18.55
N LEU A 197 17.34 11.07 -19.06
CA LEU A 197 16.48 11.36 -20.22
C LEU A 197 17.28 11.38 -21.55
N GLY A 198 18.59 11.63 -21.49
CA GLY A 198 19.50 11.69 -22.65
C GLY A 198 19.91 10.33 -23.24
N ILE A 199 19.32 9.23 -22.75
CA ILE A 199 19.50 7.86 -23.23
C ILE A 199 18.20 7.30 -23.80
N ASP A 200 18.30 6.30 -24.68
CA ASP A 200 17.17 5.53 -25.20
C ASP A 200 16.76 4.33 -24.30
N ALA A 201 15.88 3.47 -24.82
CA ALA A 201 15.41 2.28 -24.13
C ALA A 201 16.46 1.15 -24.02
N GLU A 202 17.51 1.19 -24.82
CA GLU A 202 18.65 0.27 -24.78
C GLU A 202 19.78 0.80 -23.88
N GLY A 203 19.70 2.07 -23.45
CA GLY A 203 20.69 2.74 -22.62
C GLY A 203 21.78 3.47 -23.42
N ARG A 204 21.60 3.64 -24.74
CA ARG A 204 22.52 4.39 -25.61
C ARG A 204 22.23 5.88 -25.51
N ALA A 205 23.26 6.72 -25.41
CA ALA A 205 23.10 8.18 -25.40
C ALA A 205 22.77 8.71 -26.80
N ASP A 206 21.78 9.59 -26.90
CA ASP A 206 21.27 10.13 -28.18
C ASP A 206 20.99 11.65 -28.18
N ASN A 207 21.21 12.32 -27.05
CA ASN A 207 20.92 13.75 -26.83
C ASN A 207 19.44 14.18 -26.95
N LEU A 208 18.49 13.26 -27.12
CA LEU A 208 17.06 13.58 -27.27
C LEU A 208 16.38 13.95 -25.94
N GLY A 209 17.10 14.03 -24.81
CA GLY A 209 16.53 14.18 -23.47
C GLY A 209 15.62 15.40 -23.28
N LYS A 210 15.90 16.54 -23.91
CA LYS A 210 15.00 17.71 -23.88
C LYS A 210 13.71 17.47 -24.66
N HIS A 211 13.78 16.74 -25.78
CA HIS A 211 12.61 16.31 -26.54
C HIS A 211 11.80 15.26 -25.78
N ARG A 212 12.45 14.30 -25.10
CA ARG A 212 11.77 13.33 -24.22
C ARG A 212 11.04 14.02 -23.07
N LEU A 213 11.68 14.99 -22.41
CA LEU A 213 11.03 15.82 -21.38
C LEU A 213 9.76 16.49 -21.93
N ASN A 214 9.85 17.13 -23.09
CA ASN A 214 8.69 17.77 -23.71
C ASN A 214 7.60 16.75 -24.08
N PHE A 215 7.97 15.58 -24.61
CA PHE A 215 7.02 14.51 -24.93
C PHE A 215 6.27 14.02 -23.69
N ILE A 216 6.95 13.86 -22.54
CA ILE A 216 6.34 13.52 -21.24
C ILE A 216 5.42 14.66 -20.76
N ARG A 217 5.81 15.92 -20.92
CA ARG A 217 4.92 17.07 -20.69
C ARG A 217 3.71 17.08 -21.64
N GLY A 218 3.81 16.45 -22.81
CA GLY A 218 2.69 16.18 -23.73
C GLY A 218 2.93 16.61 -25.18
N ASP A 219 4.12 17.07 -25.54
CA ASP A 219 4.48 17.45 -26.92
C ASP A 219 4.38 16.26 -27.88
N ARG A 220 3.42 16.30 -28.82
CA ARG A 220 3.21 15.25 -29.83
C ARG A 220 4.02 15.46 -31.12
N ARG A 221 4.78 16.56 -31.27
CA ARG A 221 5.44 16.91 -32.56
C ARG A 221 6.55 15.94 -32.99
N MET A 222 7.13 15.21 -32.04
CA MET A 222 8.19 14.21 -32.26
C MET A 222 7.64 12.78 -32.49
N GLU A 223 6.31 12.59 -32.44
CA GLU A 223 5.66 11.28 -32.58
C GLU A 223 5.65 10.80 -34.03
N ALA A 224 6.19 9.60 -34.25
CA ALA A 224 6.27 8.91 -35.54
C ALA A 224 4.85 8.57 -36.06
N PRO A 225 4.40 9.11 -37.21
CA PRO A 225 3.03 8.91 -37.66
C PRO A 225 2.83 7.52 -38.26
N GLY A 226 1.70 6.89 -37.92
CA GLY A 226 1.19 5.70 -38.60
C GLY A 226 0.93 4.51 -37.67
N GLN A 227 0.33 3.47 -38.25
CA GLN A 227 0.08 2.18 -37.62
C GLN A 227 0.58 1.09 -38.58
N PRO A 228 1.74 0.44 -38.32
CA PRO A 228 2.71 0.75 -37.26
C PRO A 228 3.41 2.12 -37.44
N PRO A 229 4.01 2.69 -36.38
CA PRO A 229 4.66 4.01 -36.44
C PRO A 229 5.84 4.06 -37.41
N ARG A 230 5.88 5.07 -38.29
CA ARG A 230 7.01 5.27 -39.22
C ARG A 230 8.13 6.08 -38.55
N VAL A 231 8.90 5.41 -37.71
CA VAL A 231 10.03 5.99 -36.96
C VAL A 231 11.08 6.55 -37.93
N GLY A 232 11.56 7.76 -37.66
CA GLY A 232 12.61 8.40 -38.47
C GLY A 232 13.39 9.48 -37.68
N PRO A 233 14.50 9.99 -38.21
CA PRO A 233 15.40 10.89 -37.47
C PRO A 233 14.75 12.22 -37.04
N THR A 234 13.69 12.65 -37.72
CA THR A 234 12.91 13.86 -37.37
C THR A 234 11.71 13.57 -36.46
N ARG A 235 11.28 12.31 -36.35
CA ARG A 235 10.18 11.85 -35.49
C ARG A 235 10.53 10.47 -34.91
N PRO A 236 11.37 10.42 -33.87
CA PRO A 236 11.93 9.19 -33.33
C PRO A 236 11.08 8.52 -32.25
N PHE A 237 9.99 9.15 -31.79
CA PHE A 237 9.20 8.66 -30.65
C PHE A 237 7.93 7.91 -31.07
N ARG A 238 7.41 7.02 -30.21
CA ARG A 238 6.12 6.33 -30.45
C ARG A 238 4.96 7.31 -30.66
N GLN A 239 3.96 6.89 -31.44
CA GLN A 239 2.67 7.57 -31.47
C GLN A 239 1.83 7.17 -30.26
N ARG A 240 1.27 8.14 -29.54
CA ARG A 240 0.35 7.88 -28.42
C ARG A 240 -1.10 7.97 -28.86
N SER A 241 -1.97 7.12 -28.31
CA SER A 241 -3.42 7.37 -28.35
C SER A 241 -3.77 8.57 -27.44
N SER A 242 -3.40 8.52 -26.16
CA SER A 242 -3.60 9.62 -25.20
C SER A 242 -2.30 10.16 -24.63
N ARG A 243 -2.29 11.44 -24.23
CA ARG A 243 -1.23 12.01 -23.38
C ARG A 243 -1.23 11.42 -21.97
N GLN A 244 -2.35 10.88 -21.49
CA GLN A 244 -2.47 10.22 -20.19
C GLN A 244 -2.21 8.70 -20.30
N GLY A 245 -1.31 8.20 -19.46
CA GLY A 245 -0.98 6.77 -19.35
C GLY A 245 -2.04 5.94 -18.63
N ASP A 246 -1.88 4.62 -18.69
CA ASP A 246 -2.72 3.66 -17.98
C ASP A 246 -2.67 3.84 -16.44
N ILE A 247 -3.82 3.59 -15.79
CA ILE A 247 -3.96 3.55 -14.33
C ILE A 247 -4.38 2.12 -14.00
N VAL A 248 -3.54 1.38 -13.25
CA VAL A 248 -3.72 -0.08 -13.04
C VAL A 248 -3.88 -0.45 -11.56
N ASN A 249 -2.88 -0.19 -10.71
CA ASN A 249 -2.97 -0.53 -9.27
C ASN A 249 -3.22 0.69 -8.36
N SER A 250 -3.16 1.92 -8.89
CA SER A 250 -3.40 3.14 -8.12
C SER A 250 -4.90 3.35 -7.87
N GLN A 251 -5.30 3.40 -6.60
CA GLN A 251 -6.68 3.73 -6.20
C GLN A 251 -6.95 5.24 -6.37
N ILE A 252 -8.12 5.60 -6.88
CA ILE A 252 -8.53 7.02 -6.96
C ILE A 252 -8.79 7.55 -5.56
N TRP A 253 -7.94 8.46 -5.08
CA TRP A 253 -8.10 9.13 -3.80
C TRP A 253 -8.77 10.49 -3.96
N HIS A 254 -9.82 10.77 -3.19
CA HIS A 254 -10.51 12.07 -3.20
C HIS A 254 -10.15 12.92 -1.99
N THR A 255 -9.87 14.21 -2.22
CA THR A 255 -9.74 15.22 -1.17
C THR A 255 -10.68 16.39 -1.45
N GLY A 256 -11.70 16.55 -0.60
CA GLY A 256 -12.61 17.70 -0.61
C GLY A 256 -12.29 18.67 0.53
N HIS A 257 -13.34 19.23 1.15
CA HIS A 257 -13.25 19.86 2.47
C HIS A 257 -12.63 18.92 3.51
N PRO A 258 -12.04 19.44 4.60
CA PRO A 258 -11.55 18.63 5.72
C PRO A 258 -12.60 17.68 6.31
N VAL A 259 -12.18 16.44 6.63
CA VAL A 259 -13.06 15.35 7.08
C VAL A 259 -12.72 14.76 8.46
N ASP A 260 -11.64 15.21 9.09
CA ASP A 260 -11.35 14.89 10.48
C ASP A 260 -12.16 15.80 11.44
N ASN A 261 -12.10 15.50 12.74
CA ASN A 261 -12.63 16.35 13.81
C ASN A 261 -11.63 16.41 14.98
N TRP A 262 -10.40 16.85 14.71
CA TRP A 262 -9.33 16.87 15.71
C TRP A 262 -9.64 17.88 16.84
N PRO A 263 -9.66 17.47 18.12
CA PRO A 263 -9.90 18.36 19.26
C PRO A 263 -8.64 19.16 19.64
N LEU A 264 -7.95 19.71 18.63
CA LEU A 264 -6.64 20.34 18.74
C LEU A 264 -6.68 21.83 18.36
N PRO A 265 -5.79 22.68 18.92
CA PRO A 265 -5.77 24.12 18.63
C PRO A 265 -5.72 24.45 17.14
N GLY A 266 -6.52 25.43 16.73
CA GLY A 266 -6.60 25.91 15.34
C GLY A 266 -7.44 25.05 14.39
N TYR A 267 -7.69 23.76 14.67
CA TYR A 267 -8.30 22.87 13.68
C TYR A 267 -9.73 23.28 13.27
N ALA A 268 -10.57 23.68 14.24
CA ALA A 268 -11.93 24.17 13.95
C ALA A 268 -11.95 25.47 13.11
N ALA A 269 -10.93 26.33 13.23
CA ALA A 269 -10.80 27.51 12.38
C ALA A 269 -10.33 27.13 10.96
N TYR A 270 -9.47 26.11 10.86
CA TYR A 270 -9.02 25.55 9.59
C TYR A 270 -10.13 24.86 8.80
N THR A 271 -10.97 24.03 9.44
CA THR A 271 -12.09 23.37 8.75
C THR A 271 -13.10 24.36 8.19
N LEU A 272 -13.36 25.46 8.90
CA LEU A 272 -14.16 26.58 8.40
C LEU A 272 -13.49 27.31 7.23
N ALA A 273 -12.19 27.62 7.32
CA ALA A 273 -11.44 28.27 6.24
C ALA A 273 -11.36 27.42 4.97
N GLN A 274 -11.33 26.09 5.11
CA GLN A 274 -11.21 25.11 4.02
C GLN A 274 -12.56 24.49 3.60
N GLN A 275 -13.68 24.99 4.12
CA GLN A 275 -15.02 24.45 3.83
C GLN A 275 -15.33 24.44 2.32
N ASN A 276 -14.79 25.41 1.57
CA ASN A 276 -14.99 25.58 0.13
C ASN A 276 -13.76 25.17 -0.71
N ARG A 277 -12.82 24.39 -0.16
CA ARG A 277 -11.65 23.90 -0.90
C ARG A 277 -12.07 23.18 -2.18
N GLN A 278 -11.42 23.53 -3.30
CA GLN A 278 -11.60 22.87 -4.61
C GLN A 278 -11.52 21.35 -4.44
N PRO A 279 -12.60 20.58 -4.72
CA PRO A 279 -12.55 19.12 -4.62
C PRO A 279 -11.63 18.53 -5.68
N MET A 280 -10.76 17.61 -5.26
CA MET A 280 -9.71 17.00 -6.07
C MET A 280 -9.79 15.48 -6.04
N ILE A 281 -9.42 14.84 -7.14
CA ILE A 281 -9.11 13.41 -7.21
C ILE A 281 -7.64 13.21 -7.62
N TYR A 282 -6.99 12.23 -7.00
CA TYR A 282 -5.58 11.89 -7.23
C TYR A 282 -5.44 10.43 -7.64
N ALA A 283 -4.63 10.17 -8.67
CA ALA A 283 -4.33 8.83 -9.15
C ALA A 283 -2.94 8.78 -9.80
N GLY A 284 -2.25 7.65 -9.62
CA GLY A 284 -0.98 7.36 -10.27
C GLY A 284 -1.17 6.86 -11.70
N GLY A 285 -0.44 7.45 -12.64
CA GLY A 285 -0.38 7.10 -14.05
C GLY A 285 0.95 6.47 -14.45
N ASN A 286 0.86 5.49 -15.36
CA ASN A 286 2.01 4.83 -15.97
C ASN A 286 2.60 5.62 -17.16
N ASP A 287 2.28 6.91 -17.26
CA ASP A 287 3.04 7.94 -17.98
C ASP A 287 4.08 8.65 -17.09
N GLY A 288 4.22 8.23 -15.82
CA GLY A 288 5.26 8.71 -14.90
C GLY A 288 4.79 9.66 -13.81
N MET A 289 3.50 9.98 -13.75
CA MET A 289 2.96 11.05 -12.91
C MET A 289 1.96 10.53 -11.88
N LEU A 290 1.99 11.08 -10.65
CA LEU A 290 0.77 11.22 -9.86
C LEU A 290 0.03 12.45 -10.40
N HIS A 291 -1.18 12.28 -10.91
CA HIS A 291 -2.03 13.40 -11.33
C HIS A 291 -2.96 13.82 -10.20
N GLY A 292 -3.27 15.12 -10.15
CA GLY A 292 -4.38 15.69 -9.40
C GLY A 292 -5.34 16.41 -10.35
N PHE A 293 -6.55 15.88 -10.49
CA PHE A 293 -7.62 16.46 -11.31
C PHE A 293 -8.69 17.11 -10.42
N SER A 294 -9.34 18.17 -10.92
CA SER A 294 -10.58 18.68 -10.32
C SER A 294 -11.65 17.60 -10.34
N ALA A 295 -12.18 17.22 -9.18
CA ALA A 295 -13.30 16.29 -9.09
C ALA A 295 -14.59 16.87 -9.73
N THR A 296 -14.68 18.20 -9.80
CA THR A 296 -15.82 18.93 -10.40
C THR A 296 -15.74 19.01 -11.93
N GLU A 297 -14.54 19.14 -12.51
CA GLU A 297 -14.35 19.47 -13.93
C GLU A 297 -13.60 18.41 -14.76
N GLY A 298 -12.98 17.39 -14.14
CA GLY A 298 -12.09 16.43 -14.83
C GLY A 298 -10.77 17.01 -15.33
N ARG A 299 -10.50 18.30 -15.10
CA ARG A 299 -9.30 19.01 -15.56
C ARG A 299 -8.12 18.82 -14.61
N GLU A 300 -6.93 18.55 -15.14
CA GLU A 300 -5.68 18.49 -14.37
C GLU A 300 -5.38 19.87 -13.74
N LYS A 301 -4.99 19.88 -12.46
CA LYS A 301 -4.51 21.07 -11.74
C LYS A 301 -3.04 20.94 -11.31
N ILE A 302 -2.56 19.71 -11.13
CA ILE A 302 -1.17 19.38 -10.78
C ILE A 302 -0.81 17.98 -11.27
N ALA A 303 0.45 17.77 -11.61
CA ALA A 303 1.06 16.45 -11.75
C ALA A 303 2.42 16.41 -11.03
N TYR A 304 2.80 15.27 -10.48
CA TYR A 304 4.08 15.07 -9.78
C TYR A 304 4.82 13.84 -10.28
N ILE A 305 6.07 14.02 -10.69
CA ILE A 305 7.00 12.96 -11.11
C ILE A 305 8.00 12.71 -9.97
N PRO A 306 7.95 11.56 -9.27
CA PRO A 306 8.89 11.25 -8.20
C PRO A 306 10.30 11.00 -8.75
N ARG A 307 11.35 11.41 -8.04
CA ARG A 307 12.73 11.34 -8.58
C ARG A 307 13.15 9.93 -8.99
N GLY A 308 12.69 8.90 -8.28
CA GLY A 308 13.01 7.50 -8.53
C GLY A 308 12.44 6.98 -9.85
N VAL A 309 11.39 7.61 -10.36
CA VAL A 309 10.72 7.23 -11.60
C VAL A 309 11.48 7.74 -12.84
N ILE A 310 12.22 8.85 -12.70
CA ILE A 310 12.88 9.57 -13.82
C ILE A 310 13.81 8.66 -14.64
N SER A 311 14.54 7.74 -14.00
CA SER A 311 15.44 6.81 -14.70
C SER A 311 14.75 5.83 -15.65
N GLY A 312 13.42 5.66 -15.55
CA GLY A 312 12.64 4.87 -16.48
C GLY A 312 12.02 5.69 -17.63
N LEU A 313 11.79 6.99 -17.43
CA LEU A 313 10.86 7.79 -18.25
C LEU A 313 11.26 7.88 -19.73
N ALA A 314 12.54 7.73 -20.05
CA ALA A 314 13.00 7.75 -21.43
C ALA A 314 12.27 6.72 -22.31
N ARG A 315 11.87 5.60 -21.71
CA ARG A 315 11.13 4.51 -22.38
C ARG A 315 9.69 4.86 -22.75
N LEU A 316 9.09 5.93 -22.20
CA LEU A 316 7.74 6.35 -22.63
C LEU A 316 7.71 6.80 -24.09
N SER A 317 8.87 7.22 -24.61
CA SER A 317 9.07 7.63 -26.01
C SER A 317 9.47 6.50 -26.95
N ASP A 318 9.81 5.32 -26.42
CA ASP A 318 10.30 4.15 -27.16
C ASP A 318 9.25 3.65 -28.17
N PRO A 319 9.54 3.56 -29.48
CA PRO A 319 8.62 3.01 -30.47
C PRO A 319 8.05 1.63 -30.12
N ASP A 320 8.85 0.80 -29.43
CA ASP A 320 8.46 -0.54 -29.01
C ASP A 320 7.83 -0.58 -27.59
N TYR A 321 7.59 0.59 -26.95
CA TYR A 321 7.02 0.67 -25.60
C TYR A 321 5.74 -0.15 -25.43
N ASP A 322 4.88 -0.19 -26.45
CA ASP A 322 3.60 -0.87 -26.37
C ASP A 322 3.75 -2.40 -26.25
N ALA A 323 4.87 -2.95 -26.72
CA ALA A 323 5.28 -4.35 -26.53
C ALA A 323 6.31 -4.53 -25.38
N ARG A 324 6.76 -3.43 -24.74
CA ARG A 324 7.79 -3.39 -23.68
C ARG A 324 7.33 -2.54 -22.47
N HIS A 325 6.02 -2.59 -22.21
CA HIS A 325 5.32 -1.75 -21.22
C HIS A 325 5.95 -1.86 -19.83
N ARG A 326 5.76 -0.83 -19.02
CA ARG A 326 6.07 -0.85 -17.60
C ARG A 326 5.20 0.11 -16.83
N TYR A 327 4.94 -0.28 -15.60
CA TYR A 327 4.49 0.60 -14.54
C TYR A 327 5.50 1.71 -14.24
N PHE A 328 4.97 2.87 -13.87
CA PHE A 328 5.71 4.01 -13.34
C PHE A 328 5.15 4.42 -11.97
N VAL A 329 4.25 5.41 -11.90
CA VAL A 329 3.60 5.79 -10.64
C VAL A 329 2.32 4.97 -10.52
N ASP A 330 2.45 3.79 -9.91
CA ASP A 330 1.39 2.77 -9.87
C ASP A 330 0.88 2.50 -8.45
N GLY A 331 1.48 3.14 -7.44
CA GLY A 331 1.02 3.09 -6.06
C GLY A 331 -0.16 4.04 -5.81
N SER A 332 -0.89 3.79 -4.72
CA SER A 332 -2.03 4.63 -4.34
C SER A 332 -1.61 5.90 -3.60
N ALA A 333 -2.46 6.91 -3.61
CA ALA A 333 -2.30 8.13 -2.81
C ALA A 333 -3.26 8.14 -1.60
N MET A 334 -2.94 8.91 -0.57
CA MET A 334 -3.79 9.13 0.61
C MET A 334 -3.53 10.50 1.23
N SER A 335 -4.55 11.16 1.78
CA SER A 335 -4.39 12.44 2.46
C SER A 335 -4.79 12.40 3.94
N GLY A 336 -4.25 13.34 4.71
CA GLY A 336 -4.65 13.63 6.08
C GLY A 336 -4.26 15.06 6.47
N ASP A 337 -4.95 15.61 7.47
CA ASP A 337 -4.68 16.96 7.96
C ASP A 337 -3.61 16.94 9.05
N ILE A 338 -2.63 17.85 8.98
CA ILE A 338 -1.56 18.01 9.96
C ILE A 338 -1.37 19.49 10.35
N PRO A 339 -0.91 19.79 11.58
CA PRO A 339 -0.49 21.13 11.94
C PRO A 339 0.80 21.52 11.20
N SER A 340 0.94 22.83 10.96
CA SER A 340 2.14 23.48 10.46
C SER A 340 2.72 24.37 11.56
N GLY A 341 4.02 24.23 11.84
CA GLY A 341 4.68 24.91 12.95
C GLY A 341 4.39 24.28 14.31
N SER A 342 4.41 25.09 15.38
CA SER A 342 4.19 24.64 16.76
C SER A 342 2.70 24.53 17.10
N VAL A 343 2.34 23.71 18.09
CA VAL A 343 0.95 23.58 18.59
C VAL A 343 0.40 24.92 19.12
N ALA A 344 1.25 25.81 19.63
CA ALA A 344 0.86 27.14 20.10
C ALA A 344 0.66 28.17 18.97
N SER A 345 1.00 27.81 17.73
CA SER A 345 0.96 28.66 16.54
C SER A 345 0.32 27.95 15.34
N SER A 346 -0.48 26.92 15.59
CA SER A 346 -0.84 25.91 14.59
C SER A 346 -1.84 26.42 13.54
N GLN A 347 -1.29 26.97 12.46
CA GLN A 347 -1.90 26.83 11.15
C GLN A 347 -1.97 25.34 10.79
N TRP A 348 -2.92 24.94 9.95
CA TRP A 348 -3.12 23.55 9.54
C TRP A 348 -3.06 23.42 8.03
N ARG A 349 -2.83 22.20 7.56
CA ARG A 349 -2.67 21.86 6.15
C ARG A 349 -3.10 20.42 5.87
N THR A 350 -3.56 20.15 4.66
CA THR A 350 -3.80 18.79 4.17
C THR A 350 -2.58 18.37 3.36
N VAL A 351 -1.97 17.25 3.73
CA VAL A 351 -0.87 16.65 2.98
C VAL A 351 -1.32 15.39 2.28
N LEU A 352 -0.71 15.11 1.13
CA LEU A 352 -0.96 13.93 0.30
C LEU A 352 0.31 13.07 0.26
N ALA A 353 0.26 11.86 0.81
CA ALA A 353 1.29 10.86 0.62
C ALA A 353 0.99 10.05 -0.64
N GLY A 354 1.96 9.99 -1.56
CA GLY A 354 1.89 9.15 -2.76
C GLY A 354 2.90 8.01 -2.70
N MET A 355 2.44 6.79 -3.02
CA MET A 355 3.29 5.60 -3.09
C MET A 355 3.75 5.34 -4.52
N ALA A 356 4.97 4.84 -4.71
CA ALA A 356 5.51 4.63 -6.06
C ALA A 356 5.01 3.35 -6.76
N GLY A 357 4.51 2.34 -6.05
CA GLY A 357 4.08 1.08 -6.64
C GLY A 357 5.21 0.33 -7.35
N ALA A 358 4.97 -0.21 -8.54
CA ALA A 358 5.93 -1.05 -9.27
C ALA A 358 7.07 -0.28 -9.98
N GLY A 359 6.92 1.01 -10.31
CA GLY A 359 7.91 1.73 -11.13
C GLY A 359 9.10 2.34 -10.38
N ALA A 360 8.99 2.51 -9.06
CA ALA A 360 10.07 2.99 -8.19
C ALA A 360 9.87 2.44 -6.76
N LYS A 361 10.93 2.44 -5.96
CA LYS A 361 10.86 2.11 -4.52
C LYS A 361 10.48 3.37 -3.73
N GLY A 362 9.79 3.22 -2.60
CA GLY A 362 9.50 4.32 -1.66
C GLY A 362 8.24 5.15 -1.97
N TYR A 363 8.22 6.38 -1.43
CA TYR A 363 7.07 7.28 -1.38
C TYR A 363 7.51 8.76 -1.40
N PHE A 364 6.54 9.66 -1.56
CA PHE A 364 6.72 11.12 -1.54
C PHE A 364 5.52 11.79 -0.83
N VAL A 365 5.67 13.05 -0.41
CA VAL A 365 4.60 13.82 0.25
C VAL A 365 4.48 15.22 -0.34
N LEU A 366 3.24 15.60 -0.67
CA LEU A 366 2.87 16.92 -1.19
C LEU A 366 2.02 17.70 -0.17
N ASP A 367 2.07 19.03 -0.20
CA ASP A 367 1.08 19.90 0.45
C ASP A 367 -0.03 20.20 -0.57
N ILE A 368 -1.26 19.80 -0.26
CA ILE A 368 -2.42 19.95 -1.16
C ILE A 368 -3.51 20.85 -0.56
N THR A 369 -3.14 21.70 0.39
CA THR A 369 -4.08 22.53 1.15
C THR A 369 -4.87 23.51 0.29
N HIS A 370 -4.28 24.02 -0.79
CA HIS A 370 -4.85 25.07 -1.65
C HIS A 370 -4.74 24.71 -3.15
N PRO A 371 -5.57 23.79 -3.68
CA PRO A 371 -5.52 23.40 -5.09
C PRO A 371 -5.79 24.54 -6.08
N GLU A 372 -6.49 25.58 -5.64
CA GLU A 372 -6.72 26.82 -6.38
C GLU A 372 -5.49 27.73 -6.51
N ALA A 373 -4.44 27.53 -5.68
CA ALA A 373 -3.22 28.32 -5.66
C ALA A 373 -1.97 27.58 -6.19
N PHE A 374 -2.15 26.36 -6.71
CA PHE A 374 -1.08 25.53 -7.26
C PHE A 374 -0.35 26.25 -8.42
N SER A 375 0.98 26.33 -8.33
CA SER A 375 1.82 27.10 -9.29
C SER A 375 3.28 26.62 -9.28
N GLU A 376 4.02 26.90 -10.35
CA GLU A 376 5.45 26.51 -10.45
C GLU A 376 6.35 27.25 -9.47
N SER A 377 6.03 28.52 -9.16
CA SER A 377 6.72 29.30 -8.11
C SER A 377 6.48 28.74 -6.71
N GLY A 378 5.35 28.06 -6.49
CA GLY A 378 5.04 27.33 -5.27
C GLY A 378 5.70 25.94 -5.16
N ALA A 379 6.48 25.47 -6.14
CA ALA A 379 6.95 24.09 -6.19
C ALA A 379 7.69 23.63 -4.91
N SER A 380 8.48 24.51 -4.28
CA SER A 380 9.23 24.19 -3.06
C SER A 380 8.42 24.18 -1.77
N SER A 381 7.16 24.64 -1.77
CA SER A 381 6.21 24.44 -0.67
C SER A 381 5.19 23.34 -0.97
N LEU A 382 4.91 23.09 -2.26
CA LEU A 382 4.00 22.02 -2.70
C LEU A 382 4.60 20.62 -2.59
N VAL A 383 5.92 20.45 -2.77
CA VAL A 383 6.60 19.16 -2.57
C VAL A 383 7.35 19.20 -1.25
N LEU A 384 6.82 18.51 -0.23
CA LEU A 384 7.38 18.52 1.12
C LEU A 384 8.60 17.59 1.25
N LEU A 385 8.52 16.38 0.69
CA LEU A 385 9.64 15.45 0.63
C LEU A 385 9.50 14.41 -0.48
N ASP A 386 10.62 13.92 -0.98
CA ASP A 386 10.70 12.72 -1.83
C ASP A 386 11.64 11.69 -1.17
N ARG A 387 11.13 10.50 -0.89
CA ARG A 387 11.88 9.30 -0.43
C ARG A 387 11.81 8.15 -1.45
N THR A 388 11.50 8.45 -2.71
CA THR A 388 11.59 7.48 -3.80
C THR A 388 13.03 7.20 -4.22
N GLN A 389 13.25 6.00 -4.76
CA GLN A 389 14.49 5.54 -5.39
C GLN A 389 14.15 4.79 -6.67
N THR A 390 15.14 4.62 -7.56
CA THR A 390 14.97 3.88 -8.81
C THR A 390 14.58 2.42 -8.55
N ARG A 391 13.77 1.82 -9.43
CA ARG A 391 13.24 0.44 -9.29
C ARG A 391 14.30 -0.61 -8.95
N ASN A 392 15.50 -0.48 -9.52
CA ASN A 392 16.63 -1.39 -9.29
C ASN A 392 17.74 -0.76 -8.42
N SER A 393 17.41 0.17 -7.52
CA SER A 393 18.43 0.76 -6.63
C SER A 393 19.00 -0.27 -5.64
N ASP A 394 20.33 -0.27 -5.51
CA ASP A 394 21.04 -0.71 -4.31
C ASP A 394 21.88 0.48 -3.81
N PRO A 395 21.69 0.93 -2.56
CA PRO A 395 22.56 1.92 -1.91
C PRO A 395 24.04 1.55 -1.78
N GLY A 396 24.45 0.31 -2.09
CA GLY A 396 25.85 -0.15 -1.97
C GLY A 396 26.19 -0.60 -0.55
N ASP A 397 27.47 -0.69 -0.18
CA ASP A 397 27.79 -0.98 1.23
C ASP A 397 27.56 0.27 2.12
N CYS A 398 26.70 0.13 3.12
CA CYS A 398 26.45 1.19 4.10
C CYS A 398 27.46 1.19 5.25
N ALA A 399 28.32 0.16 5.39
CA ALA A 399 29.37 0.13 6.40
C ALA A 399 30.60 0.94 5.97
N SER A 400 30.90 1.01 4.67
CA SER A 400 32.05 1.73 4.09
C SER A 400 31.90 3.26 4.01
N LEU A 401 30.78 3.85 4.45
CA LEU A 401 30.58 5.30 4.48
C LEU A 401 31.06 5.87 5.82
N ASP A 402 31.95 6.86 5.84
CA ASP A 402 32.55 7.39 7.08
C ASP A 402 31.58 8.16 7.98
N GLU A 403 30.66 8.93 7.39
CA GLU A 403 29.72 9.77 8.14
C GLU A 403 28.52 8.97 8.68
N MET A 404 28.26 9.11 10.00
CA MET A 404 27.11 8.46 10.64
C MET A 404 25.76 8.79 9.99
N ARG A 405 25.57 10.03 9.51
CA ARG A 405 24.33 10.43 8.83
C ARG A 405 24.17 9.76 7.47
N GLN A 406 25.26 9.64 6.70
CA GLN A 406 25.26 8.91 5.44
C GLN A 406 25.01 7.41 5.65
N ARG A 407 25.63 6.79 6.67
CA ARG A 407 25.34 5.40 7.09
C ARG A 407 23.87 5.20 7.43
N ALA A 408 23.27 6.12 8.20
CA ALA A 408 21.85 6.06 8.57
C ALA A 408 20.93 6.15 7.35
N THR A 409 21.11 7.16 6.49
CA THR A 409 20.32 7.32 5.26
C THR A 409 20.52 6.18 4.27
N CYS A 410 21.71 5.58 4.19
CA CYS A 410 21.96 4.37 3.40
C CYS A 410 21.16 3.17 3.93
N GLN A 411 21.16 2.95 5.25
CA GLN A 411 20.39 1.88 5.89
C GLN A 411 18.87 2.09 5.81
N GLU A 412 18.40 3.34 5.86
CA GLU A 412 17.02 3.71 5.55
C GLU A 412 16.67 3.36 4.09
N ASN A 413 17.54 3.74 3.15
CA ASN A 413 17.35 3.46 1.74
C ASN A 413 17.36 1.96 1.41
N LYS A 414 18.11 1.13 2.14
CA LYS A 414 18.11 -0.33 1.95
C LYS A 414 16.84 -1.02 2.44
N ASP A 415 16.12 -0.42 3.39
CA ASP A 415 14.84 -0.96 3.87
C ASP A 415 13.66 -0.53 3.00
N LEU A 416 13.77 0.53 2.19
CA LEU A 416 12.73 0.96 1.26
C LEU A 416 12.56 -0.02 0.10
N GLY A 417 11.32 -0.48 -0.13
CA GLY A 417 10.92 -1.32 -1.25
C GLY A 417 9.79 -0.71 -2.08
N HIS A 418 9.17 -1.53 -2.91
CA HIS A 418 8.00 -1.18 -3.72
C HIS A 418 6.74 -1.20 -2.87
N ILE A 419 6.17 -0.02 -2.61
CA ILE A 419 5.02 0.15 -1.73
C ILE A 419 3.75 0.18 -2.58
N PHE A 420 2.97 -0.91 -2.48
CA PHE A 420 1.63 -1.06 -3.07
C PHE A 420 0.53 -0.88 -2.01
N ALA A 421 0.81 -0.15 -0.93
CA ALA A 421 -0.13 0.03 0.17
C ALA A 421 -1.34 0.86 -0.30
N ALA A 422 -2.50 0.22 -0.38
CA ALA A 422 -3.79 0.90 -0.47
C ALA A 422 -4.06 1.68 0.84
N PRO A 423 -4.81 2.81 0.79
CA PRO A 423 -5.14 3.58 1.98
C PRO A 423 -5.98 2.75 2.95
N VAL A 424 -5.54 2.65 4.21
CA VAL A 424 -6.33 2.03 5.26
C VAL A 424 -7.36 3.04 5.77
N LEU A 425 -8.62 2.80 5.41
CA LEU A 425 -9.73 3.67 5.76
C LEU A 425 -10.14 3.55 7.24
N ASP A 426 -10.66 4.65 7.77
CA ASP A 426 -11.36 4.67 9.06
C ASP A 426 -12.75 4.04 8.94
N ASP A 427 -13.13 3.21 9.92
CA ASP A 427 -14.39 2.45 9.88
C ASP A 427 -15.64 3.31 10.10
N ALA A 428 -15.49 4.50 10.69
CA ALA A 428 -16.57 5.46 10.94
C ALA A 428 -16.60 6.58 9.89
N ASN A 429 -15.47 6.88 9.25
CA ASN A 429 -15.41 7.82 8.11
C ASN A 429 -14.54 7.28 6.96
N PRO A 430 -15.12 6.66 5.91
CA PRO A 430 -14.36 6.12 4.79
C PRO A 430 -13.68 7.17 3.89
N GLN A 431 -13.86 8.48 4.15
CA GLN A 431 -13.09 9.54 3.49
C GLN A 431 -11.74 9.84 4.18
N ARG A 432 -11.47 9.19 5.33
CA ARG A 432 -10.28 9.38 6.18
C ARG A 432 -9.34 8.18 6.05
N SER A 433 -8.04 8.43 5.87
CA SER A 433 -6.98 7.42 6.02
C SER A 433 -6.44 7.41 7.44
N THR A 434 -6.34 6.23 8.07
CA THR A 434 -5.77 6.09 9.43
C THR A 434 -4.23 6.16 9.46
N GLN A 435 -3.58 6.32 8.30
CA GLN A 435 -2.12 6.23 8.15
C GLN A 435 -1.38 7.57 8.26
N ILE A 436 -2.08 8.70 8.16
CA ILE A 436 -1.54 10.05 8.41
C ILE A 436 -2.19 10.55 9.69
N THR A 437 -1.45 10.54 10.81
CA THR A 437 -2.04 10.76 12.14
C THR A 437 -1.00 11.25 13.16
N GLN A 438 -1.47 11.74 14.31
CA GLN A 438 -0.63 12.03 15.47
C GLN A 438 -0.32 10.73 16.22
N LEU A 439 0.94 10.53 16.58
CA LEU A 439 1.40 9.38 17.34
C LEU A 439 1.54 9.71 18.84
N ASN A 440 1.69 8.69 19.66
CA ASN A 440 1.75 8.80 21.13
C ASN A 440 2.90 9.66 21.68
N ASN A 441 3.93 9.96 20.88
CA ASN A 441 4.99 10.94 21.18
C ASN A 441 4.61 12.39 20.76
N ASN A 442 3.32 12.65 20.53
CA ASN A 442 2.71 13.91 20.09
C ASN A 442 3.12 14.41 18.69
N ARG A 443 3.88 13.62 17.91
CA ARG A 443 4.34 13.98 16.56
C ARG A 443 3.43 13.42 15.47
N TRP A 444 3.35 14.14 14.36
CA TRP A 444 2.56 13.75 13.19
C TRP A 444 3.39 12.93 12.21
N ALA A 445 2.84 11.83 11.72
CA ALA A 445 3.55 10.92 10.84
C ALA A 445 2.66 10.26 9.79
N LEU A 446 3.28 9.93 8.66
CA LEU A 446 2.83 8.90 7.72
C LEU A 446 3.38 7.54 8.20
N VAL A 447 2.49 6.56 8.36
CA VAL A 447 2.82 5.20 8.79
C VAL A 447 2.50 4.19 7.69
N THR A 448 3.50 3.46 7.22
CA THR A 448 3.35 2.47 6.14
C THR A 448 4.27 1.28 6.36
N GLY A 449 3.92 0.12 5.78
CA GLY A 449 4.90 -0.94 5.57
C GLY A 449 5.94 -0.50 4.54
N ASN A 450 7.14 -1.08 4.60
CA ASN A 450 8.24 -0.72 3.72
C ASN A 450 8.10 -1.22 2.28
N GLY A 451 7.09 -2.06 2.00
CA GLY A 451 6.89 -2.64 0.68
C GLY A 451 7.90 -3.74 0.36
N TYR A 452 7.87 -4.20 -0.88
CA TYR A 452 8.48 -5.46 -1.28
C TYR A 452 9.76 -5.24 -2.10
N HIS A 453 10.66 -6.23 -2.14
CA HIS A 453 11.93 -6.14 -2.89
C HIS A 453 12.81 -4.93 -2.47
N SER A 454 12.81 -4.61 -1.18
CA SER A 454 13.84 -3.77 -0.57
C SER A 454 15.20 -4.48 -0.60
N THR A 455 16.31 -3.73 -0.56
CA THR A 455 17.67 -4.32 -0.63
C THR A 455 17.93 -5.26 0.55
N ASN A 456 17.44 -4.93 1.75
CA ASN A 456 17.55 -5.78 2.93
C ASN A 456 16.50 -6.93 2.97
N GLN A 457 15.58 -6.99 2.01
CA GLN A 457 14.55 -8.04 1.84
C GLN A 457 13.80 -8.45 3.12
N ARG A 458 13.52 -7.49 4.01
CA ARG A 458 12.95 -7.74 5.35
C ARG A 458 11.74 -6.83 5.64
N PRO A 459 10.81 -7.23 6.53
CA PRO A 459 9.64 -6.45 6.90
C PRO A 459 10.01 -5.36 7.90
N VAL A 460 9.64 -4.11 7.59
CA VAL A 460 9.90 -2.94 8.42
C VAL A 460 8.67 -2.04 8.43
N LEU A 461 8.21 -1.62 9.61
CA LEU A 461 7.23 -0.54 9.72
C LEU A 461 7.98 0.79 9.62
N LEU A 462 7.57 1.62 8.67
CA LEU A 462 8.11 2.94 8.41
C LEU A 462 7.21 3.99 9.06
N ILE A 463 7.82 4.89 9.83
CA ILE A 463 7.19 6.04 10.46
C ILE A 463 7.93 7.28 9.96
N GLN A 464 7.39 7.90 8.92
CA GLN A 464 7.85 9.17 8.34
C GLN A 464 7.24 10.30 9.15
N TYR A 465 8.01 11.01 9.97
CA TYR A 465 7.48 12.22 10.61
C TYR A 465 7.23 13.31 9.56
N LEU A 466 6.14 14.05 9.71
CA LEU A 466 5.73 15.11 8.79
C LEU A 466 6.00 16.51 9.38
N ASP A 467 6.31 16.55 10.68
CA ASP A 467 6.74 17.71 11.45
C ASP A 467 8.26 17.76 11.66
N GLY A 468 8.74 18.88 12.19
CA GLY A 468 10.13 19.06 12.61
C GLY A 468 11.13 18.81 11.48
N ASN A 469 12.04 17.86 11.70
CA ASN A 469 13.11 17.50 10.75
C ASN A 469 12.72 16.39 9.75
N GLN A 470 11.46 15.90 9.80
CA GLN A 470 10.92 14.87 8.90
C GLN A 470 11.78 13.60 8.77
N GLU A 471 12.41 13.19 9.88
CA GLU A 471 13.25 11.99 9.94
C GLU A 471 12.45 10.68 9.77
N LEU A 472 13.15 9.59 9.43
CA LEU A 472 12.53 8.27 9.31
C LEU A 472 12.80 7.46 10.58
N LEU A 473 11.74 7.04 11.27
CA LEU A 473 11.82 5.97 12.25
C LEU A 473 11.45 4.63 11.57
N ARG A 474 12.26 3.60 11.84
CA ARG A 474 12.10 2.24 11.31
C ARG A 474 11.95 1.26 12.46
N LEU A 475 10.85 0.51 12.50
CA LEU A 475 10.69 -0.64 13.38
C LEU A 475 10.85 -1.92 12.54
N VAL A 476 12.05 -2.49 12.55
CA VAL A 476 12.38 -3.74 11.82
C VAL A 476 11.71 -4.91 12.53
N ALA A 477 10.82 -5.64 11.86
CA ALA A 477 10.00 -6.66 12.53
C ALA A 477 10.84 -7.87 13.00
N THR A 478 11.95 -8.14 12.31
CA THR A 478 12.93 -9.18 12.65
C THR A 478 14.04 -8.70 13.58
N GLY A 479 13.97 -7.46 14.09
CA GLY A 479 15.01 -6.86 14.92
C GLY A 479 16.41 -6.92 14.28
N ASN A 480 17.35 -7.53 15.02
CA ASN A 480 18.76 -7.65 14.62
C ASN A 480 19.10 -8.92 13.81
N THR A 481 18.11 -9.75 13.44
CA THR A 481 18.36 -10.93 12.60
C THR A 481 19.02 -10.52 11.27
N PRO A 482 20.15 -11.13 10.87
CA PRO A 482 20.85 -10.74 9.64
C PRO A 482 20.00 -10.94 8.37
N THR A 483 20.23 -10.09 7.38
CA THR A 483 19.61 -10.17 6.05
C THR A 483 20.01 -11.46 5.32
N GLY A 484 19.07 -12.13 4.66
CA GLY A 484 19.34 -13.34 3.87
C GLY A 484 19.55 -14.63 4.68
N THR A 485 19.26 -14.66 5.99
CA THR A 485 19.51 -15.83 6.85
C THR A 485 18.25 -16.58 7.32
N THR A 486 17.08 -15.96 7.26
CA THR A 486 15.80 -16.63 7.53
C THR A 486 14.78 -16.26 6.45
N PRO A 487 13.65 -17.00 6.28
CA PRO A 487 12.58 -16.58 5.39
C PRO A 487 12.09 -15.16 5.69
N GLU A 488 12.02 -14.79 6.97
CA GLU A 488 11.58 -13.47 7.41
C GLU A 488 12.54 -12.35 6.97
N THR A 489 13.83 -12.65 6.70
CA THR A 489 14.83 -11.70 6.17
C THR A 489 15.25 -11.99 4.72
N THR A 490 14.49 -12.81 4.00
CA THR A 490 14.79 -13.25 2.63
C THR A 490 13.54 -13.16 1.76
N HIS A 491 13.60 -12.42 0.66
CA HIS A 491 12.46 -12.11 -0.21
C HIS A 491 11.20 -11.64 0.54
N ASN A 492 11.36 -10.85 1.60
CA ASN A 492 10.27 -10.37 2.44
C ASN A 492 10.12 -8.82 2.39
N GLY A 493 9.02 -8.32 2.97
CA GLY A 493 8.65 -6.90 3.00
C GLY A 493 7.27 -6.71 3.63
N LEU A 494 7.08 -5.63 4.38
CA LEU A 494 5.87 -5.38 5.16
C LEU A 494 4.80 -4.67 4.31
N SER A 495 3.57 -5.18 4.40
CA SER A 495 2.39 -4.74 3.65
C SER A 495 1.66 -3.57 4.33
N ALA A 496 0.47 -3.20 3.85
CA ALA A 496 -0.32 -2.10 4.40
C ALA A 496 -0.66 -2.30 5.91
N PRO A 497 -0.34 -1.34 6.80
CA PRO A 497 -0.55 -1.47 8.24
C PRO A 497 -1.91 -0.96 8.69
N ARG A 498 -2.62 -1.73 9.53
CA ARG A 498 -3.79 -1.27 10.29
C ARG A 498 -3.34 -0.73 11.63
N LEU A 499 -3.45 0.58 11.80
CA LEU A 499 -3.21 1.27 13.06
C LEU A 499 -4.45 1.15 13.96
N VAL A 500 -4.26 1.08 15.28
CA VAL A 500 -5.35 0.96 16.24
C VAL A 500 -5.08 1.81 17.49
N ASP A 501 -5.98 2.76 17.72
CA ASP A 501 -6.20 3.50 18.98
C ASP A 501 -7.04 2.60 19.93
N ILE A 502 -6.66 2.50 21.21
CA ILE A 502 -7.28 1.59 22.19
C ILE A 502 -8.06 2.35 23.27
N ASN A 503 -7.72 3.62 23.56
CA ASN A 503 -8.39 4.45 24.57
C ASN A 503 -9.38 5.48 23.97
N GLY A 504 -9.35 5.69 22.66
CA GLY A 504 -10.14 6.68 21.94
C GLY A 504 -9.55 8.10 22.00
N ASP A 505 -8.25 8.25 22.27
CA ASP A 505 -7.60 9.58 22.44
C ASP A 505 -7.16 10.25 21.12
N GLY A 506 -7.34 9.56 20.00
CA GLY A 506 -6.99 9.99 18.65
C GLY A 506 -5.60 9.52 18.18
N ARG A 507 -4.78 8.93 19.07
CA ARG A 507 -3.44 8.44 18.74
C ARG A 507 -3.40 6.91 18.74
N PRO A 508 -2.76 6.27 17.74
CA PRO A 508 -2.68 4.83 17.70
C PRO A 508 -1.66 4.29 18.72
N ASP A 509 -2.02 3.16 19.33
CA ASP A 509 -1.27 2.48 20.40
C ASP A 509 -0.56 1.23 19.90
N VAL A 510 -1.16 0.56 18.92
CA VAL A 510 -0.62 -0.64 18.28
C VAL A 510 -0.85 -0.60 16.77
N VAL A 511 -0.05 -1.39 16.04
CA VAL A 511 -0.16 -1.53 14.59
C VAL A 511 -0.08 -3.01 14.23
N TYR A 512 -1.01 -3.49 13.40
CA TYR A 512 -0.98 -4.84 12.83
C TYR A 512 -0.69 -4.76 11.33
N ALA A 513 0.21 -5.60 10.83
CA ALA A 513 0.58 -5.60 9.42
C ALA A 513 0.99 -7.00 8.95
N GLY A 514 0.56 -7.36 7.75
CA GLY A 514 1.01 -8.59 7.07
C GLY A 514 2.39 -8.43 6.43
N ASP A 515 3.02 -9.54 6.09
CA ASP A 515 4.17 -9.58 5.18
C ASP A 515 4.00 -10.64 4.07
N ILE A 516 4.87 -10.62 3.07
CA ILE A 516 4.81 -11.55 1.92
C ILE A 516 5.31 -12.97 2.23
N GLN A 517 5.82 -13.20 3.45
CA GLN A 517 6.05 -14.54 4.02
C GLN A 517 4.85 -15.04 4.85
N GLY A 518 3.75 -14.27 4.91
CA GLY A 518 2.50 -14.65 5.55
C GLY A 518 2.45 -14.42 7.06
N ASN A 519 3.41 -13.68 7.62
CA ASN A 519 3.42 -13.34 9.04
C ASN A 519 2.47 -12.16 9.31
N LEU A 520 1.61 -12.29 10.32
CA LEU A 520 0.88 -11.17 10.89
C LEU A 520 1.71 -10.58 12.04
N TRP A 521 2.37 -9.45 11.79
CA TRP A 521 3.15 -8.73 12.79
C TRP A 521 2.28 -7.82 13.65
N LYS A 522 2.75 -7.56 14.87
CA LYS A 522 2.22 -6.53 15.77
C LYS A 522 3.35 -5.64 16.26
N PHE A 523 3.14 -4.33 16.21
CA PHE A 523 4.01 -3.31 16.78
C PHE A 523 3.32 -2.59 17.94
N LEU A 524 4.10 -2.18 18.92
CA LEU A 524 3.66 -1.42 20.10
C LEU A 524 4.21 0.00 19.99
N ILE A 525 3.31 0.99 19.95
CA ILE A 525 3.63 2.42 19.78
C ILE A 525 3.00 3.34 20.83
N ALA A 526 2.27 2.78 21.82
CA ALA A 526 1.58 3.53 22.89
C ALA A 526 2.50 4.37 23.82
N SER A 527 3.81 4.14 23.83
CA SER A 527 4.74 4.88 24.68
C SER A 527 4.93 6.32 24.19
N GLY A 528 4.88 7.31 25.09
CA GLY A 528 5.26 8.69 24.78
C GLY A 528 6.72 8.87 24.35
N ALA A 529 7.60 7.91 24.69
CA ALA A 529 8.97 7.84 24.18
C ALA A 529 9.06 6.80 23.05
N SER A 530 9.40 7.25 21.84
CA SER A 530 9.50 6.39 20.64
C SER A 530 10.68 5.41 20.67
N SER A 531 11.68 5.65 21.53
CA SER A 531 12.76 4.69 21.83
C SER A 531 12.30 3.43 22.57
N ARG A 532 11.03 3.38 23.02
CA ARG A 532 10.38 2.19 23.59
C ARG A 532 9.39 1.53 22.61
N TRP A 533 9.28 2.02 21.37
CA TRP A 533 8.46 1.39 20.34
C TRP A 533 9.17 0.18 19.76
N GLY A 534 8.41 -0.85 19.38
CA GLY A 534 9.01 -2.09 18.90
C GLY A 534 7.99 -3.16 18.55
N VAL A 535 8.50 -4.35 18.27
CA VAL A 535 7.73 -5.53 17.89
C VAL A 535 7.18 -6.21 19.15
N ALA A 536 5.93 -6.66 19.11
CA ALA A 536 5.34 -7.42 20.20
C ALA A 536 5.90 -8.85 20.29
N PHE A 537 5.45 -9.59 21.31
CA PHE A 537 5.72 -11.02 21.50
C PHE A 537 7.20 -11.41 21.44
N ASP A 538 8.07 -10.50 21.89
CA ASP A 538 9.51 -10.72 21.99
C ASP A 538 10.17 -10.94 20.59
N GLY A 539 9.69 -10.19 19.57
CA GLY A 539 10.21 -10.25 18.19
C GLY A 539 9.57 -11.32 17.30
N ARG A 540 8.37 -11.80 17.66
CA ARG A 540 7.63 -12.85 16.94
C ARG A 540 6.32 -12.30 16.36
N PRO A 541 5.83 -12.83 15.23
CA PRO A 541 4.51 -12.48 14.74
C PRO A 541 3.41 -13.01 15.67
N LEU A 542 2.22 -12.40 15.59
CA LEU A 542 1.01 -12.84 16.29
C LEU A 542 0.52 -14.21 15.76
N TYR A 543 0.73 -14.44 14.45
CA TYR A 543 0.42 -15.69 13.74
C TYR A 543 1.18 -15.73 12.41
N THR A 544 1.38 -16.92 11.83
CA THR A 544 1.85 -17.06 10.44
C THR A 544 0.89 -17.93 9.64
N ALA A 545 0.48 -17.45 8.47
CA ALA A 545 -0.45 -18.12 7.59
C ALA A 545 0.23 -19.19 6.72
N TRP A 546 -0.37 -20.38 6.71
CA TRP A 546 0.08 -21.55 5.97
C TRP A 546 -1.10 -22.19 5.23
N GLY A 547 -0.87 -22.61 3.99
CA GLY A 547 -1.85 -23.20 3.08
C GLY A 547 -1.30 -24.40 2.32
N GLY A 548 -2.16 -25.07 1.56
CA GLY A 548 -1.81 -26.21 0.71
C GLY A 548 -1.85 -25.86 -0.78
N SER A 549 -1.25 -26.70 -1.61
CA SER A 549 -1.35 -26.60 -3.08
C SER A 549 -2.76 -26.87 -3.62
N SER A 550 -3.60 -27.58 -2.85
CA SER A 550 -5.02 -27.82 -3.11
C SER A 550 -5.82 -27.86 -1.79
N PRO A 551 -7.18 -27.81 -1.82
CA PRO A 551 -8.00 -27.78 -0.60
C PRO A 551 -7.90 -29.00 0.32
N SER A 552 -7.30 -30.10 -0.15
CA SER A 552 -7.03 -31.33 0.61
C SER A 552 -5.55 -31.57 0.90
N ALA A 553 -4.65 -30.69 0.43
CA ALA A 553 -3.21 -30.85 0.63
C ALA A 553 -2.75 -30.41 2.04
N THR A 554 -1.64 -31.00 2.50
CA THR A 554 -0.94 -30.58 3.72
C THR A 554 -0.59 -29.09 3.67
N ARG A 555 -0.78 -28.37 4.78
CA ARG A 555 -0.57 -26.92 4.85
C ARG A 555 0.90 -26.56 5.09
N ASN A 556 1.72 -26.69 4.05
CA ASN A 556 3.18 -26.47 4.11
C ASN A 556 3.68 -25.29 3.24
N LEU A 557 2.79 -24.52 2.62
CA LEU A 557 3.12 -23.33 1.83
C LEU A 557 2.84 -22.06 2.63
N ARG A 558 3.81 -21.14 2.72
CA ARG A 558 3.59 -19.79 3.28
C ARG A 558 2.53 -19.05 2.46
N GLN A 559 1.60 -18.37 3.11
CA GLN A 559 0.55 -17.60 2.44
C GLN A 559 0.73 -16.10 2.65
N ALA A 560 1.30 -15.41 1.65
CA ALA A 560 1.53 -13.96 1.67
C ALA A 560 0.29 -13.15 2.09
N ILE A 561 0.46 -12.08 2.87
CA ILE A 561 -0.61 -11.17 3.28
C ILE A 561 -0.31 -9.78 2.70
N THR A 562 -1.05 -9.37 1.66
CA THR A 562 -0.86 -8.06 1.00
C THR A 562 -1.91 -7.02 1.37
N ALA A 563 -3.14 -7.44 1.64
CA ALA A 563 -4.21 -6.58 2.15
C ALA A 563 -3.98 -6.19 3.62
N PRO A 564 -4.42 -4.98 4.05
CA PRO A 564 -4.36 -4.58 5.45
C PRO A 564 -5.35 -5.39 6.33
N PRO A 565 -5.02 -5.67 7.60
CA PRO A 565 -5.97 -6.30 8.53
C PRO A 565 -7.16 -5.40 8.91
N SER A 566 -8.28 -6.00 9.30
CA SER A 566 -9.45 -5.34 9.89
C SER A 566 -9.66 -5.83 11.33
N VAL A 567 -10.03 -4.95 12.26
CA VAL A 567 -10.00 -5.25 13.71
C VAL A 567 -11.30 -4.96 14.45
N ARG A 568 -11.64 -5.78 15.46
CA ARG A 568 -12.69 -5.49 16.46
C ARG A 568 -12.27 -5.99 17.84
N ALA A 569 -12.76 -5.34 18.91
CA ALA A 569 -12.64 -5.86 20.26
C ALA A 569 -13.54 -7.11 20.43
N ASN A 570 -13.03 -8.16 21.07
CA ASN A 570 -13.74 -9.44 21.17
C ASN A 570 -14.91 -9.37 22.18
N ASP A 571 -16.14 -9.32 21.67
CA ASP A 571 -17.37 -9.22 22.47
C ASP A 571 -17.80 -10.55 23.13
N ARG A 572 -17.21 -11.68 22.72
CA ARG A 572 -17.71 -13.02 23.04
C ARG A 572 -17.38 -13.43 24.47
N ARG A 573 -18.23 -14.30 25.06
CA ARG A 573 -18.05 -14.85 26.42
C ARG A 573 -17.70 -16.34 26.42
N ARG A 574 -16.62 -16.69 27.12
CA ARG A 574 -16.13 -18.06 27.36
C ARG A 574 -16.62 -18.61 28.71
N ALA A 575 -16.57 -19.92 28.90
CA ALA A 575 -16.84 -20.53 30.21
C ALA A 575 -15.65 -20.27 31.17
N SER A 576 -15.94 -20.10 32.46
CA SER A 576 -14.93 -20.05 33.51
C SER A 576 -14.49 -21.46 33.92
N LYS A 577 -13.18 -21.71 33.93
CA LYS A 577 -12.59 -23.00 34.36
C LYS A 577 -12.76 -23.25 35.87
N ASN A 578 -13.05 -22.22 36.65
CA ASN A 578 -13.14 -22.27 38.11
C ASN A 578 -14.60 -22.21 38.61
N ALA A 579 -15.58 -22.19 37.70
CA ALA A 579 -16.99 -22.10 38.04
C ALA A 579 -17.50 -23.38 38.70
N LYS A 580 -17.91 -23.28 39.97
CA LYS A 580 -18.86 -24.26 40.53
C LYS A 580 -20.10 -24.26 39.63
N GLU A 581 -20.48 -25.45 39.14
CA GLU A 581 -21.60 -25.67 38.20
C GLU A 581 -21.48 -25.02 36.80
N GLY A 582 -20.32 -24.50 36.39
CA GLY A 582 -20.10 -24.08 34.98
C GLY A 582 -20.91 -22.86 34.49
N ARG A 583 -21.71 -22.22 35.35
CA ARG A 583 -22.64 -21.12 35.00
C ARG A 583 -21.96 -19.76 34.79
N GLU A 584 -20.76 -19.55 35.33
CA GLU A 584 -20.03 -18.29 35.19
C GLU A 584 -19.42 -18.15 33.78
N ARG A 585 -19.85 -17.10 33.05
CA ARG A 585 -19.38 -16.79 31.69
C ARG A 585 -18.57 -15.49 31.67
N LEU A 586 -17.26 -15.64 31.56
CA LEU A 586 -16.28 -14.55 31.51
C LEU A 586 -16.16 -13.98 30.09
N THR A 587 -15.89 -12.68 29.98
CA THR A 587 -15.53 -12.06 28.69
C THR A 587 -14.23 -12.68 28.16
N ALA A 588 -14.21 -13.12 26.90
CA ALA A 588 -12.99 -13.63 26.27
C ALA A 588 -11.97 -12.50 26.07
N GLY A 589 -12.44 -11.36 25.56
CA GLY A 589 -11.71 -10.09 25.52
C GLY A 589 -10.43 -10.11 24.69
N GLY A 590 -9.75 -8.96 24.60
CA GLY A 590 -8.68 -8.75 23.62
C GLY A 590 -9.25 -8.32 22.27
N MET A 591 -8.45 -8.46 21.21
CA MET A 591 -8.74 -7.92 19.88
C MET A 591 -8.67 -9.02 18.83
N LEU A 592 -9.70 -9.11 17.99
CA LEU A 592 -9.69 -9.98 16.83
C LEU A 592 -9.12 -9.21 15.64
N VAL A 593 -8.14 -9.81 15.01
CA VAL A 593 -7.40 -9.27 13.85
C VAL A 593 -7.70 -10.17 12.66
N ALA A 594 -8.57 -9.70 11.78
CA ALA A 594 -8.95 -10.41 10.57
C ALA A 594 -8.09 -9.98 9.38
N PHE A 595 -7.67 -10.94 8.56
CA PHE A 595 -6.93 -10.71 7.33
C PHE A 595 -7.20 -11.84 6.34
N GLY A 596 -6.99 -11.59 5.06
CA GLY A 596 -6.98 -12.63 4.03
C GLY A 596 -5.61 -12.73 3.38
N THR A 597 -5.30 -13.90 2.83
CA THR A 597 -4.04 -14.15 2.16
C THR A 597 -4.16 -14.04 0.65
N GLY A 598 -3.05 -13.69 0.00
CA GLY A 598 -2.98 -13.39 -1.40
C GLY A 598 -1.81 -12.48 -1.75
N ARG A 599 -1.30 -12.64 -2.97
CA ARG A 599 -0.52 -11.63 -3.68
C ARG A 599 -0.78 -11.73 -5.19
N HIS A 600 -0.57 -10.62 -5.89
CA HIS A 600 -0.56 -10.54 -7.34
C HIS A 600 0.38 -9.40 -7.74
N ILE A 601 1.68 -9.64 -7.57
CA ILE A 601 2.74 -8.62 -7.65
C ILE A 601 3.79 -9.02 -8.70
N THR A 602 4.10 -10.31 -8.88
CA THR A 602 5.05 -10.79 -9.90
C THR A 602 4.37 -11.56 -11.03
N ARG A 603 5.00 -11.66 -12.21
CA ARG A 603 4.42 -12.41 -13.35
C ARG A 603 4.07 -13.87 -13.03
N GLN A 604 4.69 -14.46 -12.00
CA GLN A 604 4.41 -15.83 -11.56
C GLN A 604 3.09 -15.95 -10.77
N ASP A 605 2.55 -14.86 -10.25
CA ASP A 605 1.38 -14.89 -9.36
C ASP A 605 0.06 -15.16 -10.09
N SER A 606 -0.05 -14.88 -11.40
CA SER A 606 -1.22 -15.20 -12.22
C SER A 606 -1.44 -16.71 -12.35
N GLY A 607 -0.35 -17.46 -12.59
CA GLY A 607 -0.36 -18.93 -12.70
C GLY A 607 -0.46 -19.66 -11.35
N ASN A 608 -0.26 -18.97 -10.22
CA ASN A 608 -0.32 -19.57 -8.89
C ASN A 608 -1.77 -19.91 -8.50
N THR A 609 -2.06 -21.21 -8.38
CA THR A 609 -3.38 -21.76 -8.02
C THR A 609 -3.51 -22.20 -6.56
N ALA A 610 -2.44 -22.09 -5.75
CA ALA A 610 -2.40 -22.60 -4.38
C ALA A 610 -3.43 -21.91 -3.46
N VAL A 611 -3.99 -22.67 -2.53
CA VAL A 611 -5.10 -22.25 -1.66
C VAL A 611 -4.70 -21.04 -0.82
N GLN A 612 -5.55 -20.02 -0.84
CA GLN A 612 -5.51 -18.88 0.08
C GLN A 612 -6.63 -19.00 1.13
N SER A 613 -6.53 -18.24 2.21
CA SER A 613 -7.50 -18.30 3.30
C SER A 613 -7.81 -16.93 3.90
N ILE A 614 -9.01 -16.79 4.44
CA ILE A 614 -9.38 -15.72 5.37
C ILE A 614 -9.16 -16.24 6.79
N TYR A 615 -8.64 -15.39 7.66
CA TYR A 615 -8.39 -15.67 9.08
C TYR A 615 -9.01 -14.57 9.94
N SER A 616 -9.37 -14.89 11.17
CA SER A 616 -9.58 -13.94 12.27
C SER A 616 -8.87 -14.49 13.50
N ILE A 617 -7.86 -13.77 13.98
CA ILE A 617 -6.91 -14.22 15.01
C ILE A 617 -7.08 -13.40 16.28
N LEU A 618 -7.19 -14.05 17.43
CA LEU A 618 -7.34 -13.41 18.72
C LEU A 618 -5.98 -12.98 19.29
N ASP A 619 -5.70 -11.69 19.21
CA ASP A 619 -4.73 -11.07 20.11
C ASP A 619 -5.33 -10.96 21.52
N SER A 620 -4.79 -11.77 22.44
CA SER A 620 -5.21 -11.80 23.83
C SER A 620 -4.48 -10.79 24.74
N THR A 621 -3.67 -9.88 24.17
CA THR A 621 -3.01 -8.78 24.90
C THR A 621 -4.00 -8.01 25.77
N ARG A 622 -3.56 -7.62 26.96
CA ARG A 622 -4.28 -6.72 27.87
C ARG A 622 -3.56 -5.37 27.93
N TYR A 623 -4.29 -4.34 28.32
CA TYR A 623 -3.79 -2.97 28.40
C TYR A 623 -4.34 -2.33 29.67
N ARG A 624 -3.56 -1.44 30.28
CA ARG A 624 -4.02 -0.55 31.35
C ARG A 624 -3.92 0.90 30.91
N LEU A 625 -4.78 1.76 31.46
CA LEU A 625 -4.65 3.21 31.33
C LEU A 625 -3.60 3.71 32.33
N LEU A 626 -2.74 4.63 31.89
CA LEU A 626 -1.76 5.32 32.73
C LEU A 626 -2.33 6.66 33.22
N ALA A 627 -1.73 7.22 34.26
CA ALA A 627 -2.14 8.51 34.83
C ALA A 627 -1.95 9.73 33.89
N ASP A 628 -1.20 9.57 32.79
CA ASP A 628 -1.05 10.56 31.71
C ASP A 628 -2.06 10.36 30.57
N GLY A 629 -3.01 9.43 30.71
CA GLY A 629 -4.04 9.11 29.73
C GLY A 629 -3.63 8.11 28.64
N ARG A 630 -2.34 7.78 28.50
CA ARG A 630 -1.87 6.78 27.52
C ARG A 630 -2.20 5.36 27.97
N VAL A 631 -2.24 4.39 27.05
CA VAL A 631 -2.28 2.98 27.44
C VAL A 631 -0.88 2.38 27.59
N GLN A 632 -0.75 1.36 28.44
CA GLN A 632 0.41 0.49 28.49
C GLN A 632 -0.01 -0.96 28.21
N ALA A 633 0.65 -1.61 27.26
CA ALA A 633 0.50 -3.05 27.03
C ALA A 633 1.02 -3.86 28.22
N CYS A 634 0.24 -4.84 28.65
CA CYS A 634 0.57 -5.79 29.72
C CYS A 634 1.61 -6.81 29.26
N LEU A 635 2.89 -6.44 29.30
CA LEU A 635 3.98 -7.31 28.85
C LEU A 635 4.55 -8.21 29.96
N ASP A 636 4.55 -7.76 31.21
CA ASP A 636 5.20 -8.44 32.33
C ASP A 636 4.21 -9.18 33.25
N GLY A 637 4.36 -10.51 33.37
CA GLY A 637 3.45 -11.37 34.16
C GLY A 637 3.51 -11.20 35.70
N LYS A 638 4.22 -10.17 36.19
CA LYS A 638 4.26 -9.77 37.61
C LYS A 638 3.03 -8.96 38.01
N ASP A 639 2.38 -8.31 37.05
CA ASP A 639 1.24 -7.43 37.27
C ASP A 639 -0.05 -8.26 37.41
N SER A 640 -0.84 -8.00 38.46
CA SER A 640 -2.08 -8.72 38.78
C SER A 640 -3.18 -8.46 37.76
N ASP A 641 -3.30 -7.22 37.34
CA ASP A 641 -4.41 -6.69 36.53
C ASP A 641 -4.26 -7.11 35.07
N CYS A 642 -3.02 -7.47 34.72
CA CYS A 642 -2.60 -7.97 33.42
C CYS A 642 -2.80 -9.49 33.22
N ARG A 643 -3.17 -10.27 34.25
CA ARG A 643 -3.39 -11.71 34.10
C ARG A 643 -4.71 -11.99 33.40
N GLN A 644 -4.70 -12.93 32.44
CA GLN A 644 -5.95 -13.49 31.95
C GLN A 644 -6.64 -14.30 33.07
N PRO A 645 -7.97 -14.51 33.05
CA PRO A 645 -8.69 -15.24 34.11
C PRO A 645 -8.28 -16.71 34.35
N ASP A 646 -7.36 -17.24 33.55
CA ASP A 646 -6.73 -18.56 33.63
C ASP A 646 -5.25 -18.48 34.09
N GLY A 647 -4.76 -17.29 34.44
CA GLY A 647 -3.40 -17.01 34.86
C GLY A 647 -2.39 -16.81 33.74
N GLN A 648 -2.77 -16.92 32.46
CA GLN A 648 -1.80 -16.93 31.34
C GLN A 648 -1.42 -15.52 30.82
N ARG A 649 -0.20 -15.41 30.27
CA ARG A 649 0.28 -14.24 29.49
C ARG A 649 -0.31 -14.30 28.08
N ALA A 650 -0.55 -13.14 27.47
CA ALA A 650 -0.80 -13.08 26.03
C ALA A 650 0.41 -13.64 25.25
N ALA A 651 0.14 -14.45 24.24
CA ALA A 651 1.13 -15.11 23.40
C ALA A 651 0.58 -15.25 21.96
N PRO A 652 1.46 -15.43 20.96
CA PRO A 652 1.06 -15.78 19.60
C PRO A 652 0.12 -16.99 19.53
N VAL A 653 -0.67 -17.04 18.46
CA VAL A 653 -1.49 -18.20 18.12
C VAL A 653 -0.57 -19.25 17.48
N SER A 654 -0.50 -20.44 18.06
CA SER A 654 0.58 -21.41 17.80
C SER A 654 0.46 -22.11 16.45
N GLY A 655 -0.74 -22.14 15.87
CA GLY A 655 -1.01 -22.71 14.56
C GLY A 655 -2.50 -22.97 14.35
N ILE A 656 -2.84 -23.54 13.19
CA ILE A 656 -4.23 -23.70 12.74
C ILE A 656 -5.08 -24.62 13.64
N GLY A 657 -4.46 -25.47 14.47
CA GLY A 657 -5.16 -26.31 15.46
C GLY A 657 -5.81 -25.53 16.62
N GLU A 658 -5.47 -24.24 16.77
CA GLU A 658 -6.12 -23.30 17.69
C GLU A 658 -7.26 -22.50 17.01
N LEU A 659 -7.62 -22.79 15.77
CA LEU A 659 -8.63 -22.04 15.00
C LEU A 659 -9.81 -22.92 14.57
N ALA A 660 -11.04 -22.42 14.72
CA ALA A 660 -12.22 -23.10 14.20
C ALA A 660 -12.29 -22.98 12.66
N ARG A 661 -12.68 -24.06 11.98
CA ARG A 661 -12.78 -24.09 10.51
C ARG A 661 -14.16 -23.65 10.02
N ARG A 662 -14.18 -22.85 8.95
CA ARG A 662 -15.35 -22.49 8.15
C ARG A 662 -15.18 -23.03 6.72
N SER A 663 -16.29 -23.28 6.04
CA SER A 663 -16.30 -23.78 4.66
C SER A 663 -17.40 -23.13 3.84
N VAL A 664 -17.12 -22.90 2.56
CA VAL A 664 -18.13 -22.56 1.56
C VAL A 664 -18.77 -23.86 1.08
N ASN A 665 -20.04 -24.08 1.42
CA ASN A 665 -20.82 -25.28 1.11
C ASN A 665 -22.10 -24.90 0.37
N HIS A 666 -22.65 -25.84 -0.40
CA HIS A 666 -23.87 -25.71 -1.20
C HIS A 666 -23.85 -24.59 -2.26
N GLN A 667 -24.42 -24.87 -3.42
CA GLN A 667 -24.72 -23.87 -4.44
C GLN A 667 -26.22 -23.99 -4.74
N PRO A 668 -27.07 -23.14 -4.15
CA PRO A 668 -28.49 -23.09 -4.49
C PRO A 668 -28.70 -22.77 -5.98
N ALA A 669 -29.90 -23.09 -6.48
CA ALA A 669 -30.33 -22.81 -7.85
C ALA A 669 -30.68 -21.32 -8.03
N GLY A 670 -29.66 -20.46 -7.95
CA GLY A 670 -29.82 -19.00 -8.02
C GLY A 670 -30.18 -18.46 -9.41
N ALA A 671 -30.52 -17.18 -9.44
CA ALA A 671 -30.90 -16.45 -10.66
C ALA A 671 -29.86 -16.59 -11.80
N ALA A 672 -30.37 -16.70 -13.04
CA ALA A 672 -29.57 -17.06 -14.21
C ALA A 672 -28.39 -16.10 -14.46
N GLY A 673 -27.16 -16.63 -14.27
CA GLY A 673 -25.91 -15.90 -14.53
C GLY A 673 -25.16 -15.41 -13.28
N GLN A 674 -25.68 -15.64 -12.07
CA GLN A 674 -24.93 -15.44 -10.82
C GLN A 674 -24.81 -16.74 -10.03
N GLY A 675 -23.64 -16.94 -9.40
CA GLY A 675 -23.40 -18.03 -8.47
C GLY A 675 -23.55 -17.54 -7.03
N PHE A 676 -24.32 -18.26 -6.23
CA PHE A 676 -24.47 -18.03 -4.80
C PHE A 676 -23.99 -19.24 -4.00
N TRP A 677 -23.47 -19.00 -2.80
CA TRP A 677 -23.01 -20.04 -1.89
C TRP A 677 -23.26 -19.66 -0.43
N ARG A 678 -23.24 -20.66 0.44
CA ARG A 678 -23.48 -20.54 1.87
C ARG A 678 -22.19 -20.78 2.64
N VAL A 679 -21.91 -19.94 3.64
CA VAL A 679 -20.82 -20.19 4.59
C VAL A 679 -21.38 -20.95 5.79
N ASP A 680 -20.80 -22.11 6.06
CA ASP A 680 -21.17 -22.99 7.17
C ASP A 680 -20.00 -23.21 8.16
N SER A 681 -20.38 -23.59 9.38
CA SER A 681 -19.48 -23.87 10.49
C SER A 681 -19.20 -25.37 10.59
N THR A 682 -17.99 -25.81 10.24
CA THR A 682 -17.61 -27.24 10.36
C THR A 682 -17.11 -27.64 11.74
N THR A 683 -16.78 -26.66 12.60
CA THR A 683 -16.41 -26.88 14.02
C THR A 683 -16.94 -25.72 14.86
N ASP A 684 -17.61 -25.98 15.99
CA ASP A 684 -18.05 -24.87 16.85
C ASP A 684 -16.89 -24.15 17.54
N LEU A 685 -17.03 -22.82 17.67
CA LEU A 685 -15.98 -21.95 18.20
C LEU A 685 -16.07 -21.87 19.72
N ASP A 686 -15.44 -22.83 20.39
CA ASP A 686 -15.19 -22.77 21.83
C ASP A 686 -14.00 -21.85 22.17
N TRP A 687 -14.28 -20.71 22.81
CA TRP A 687 -13.31 -19.71 23.28
C TRP A 687 -12.47 -20.12 24.50
N THR A 688 -12.63 -21.33 25.03
CA THR A 688 -11.71 -21.91 26.03
C THR A 688 -10.53 -22.66 25.41
N ARG A 689 -10.66 -23.05 24.13
CA ARG A 689 -9.66 -23.75 23.32
C ARG A 689 -9.15 -22.92 22.15
N HIS A 690 -10.06 -22.28 21.40
CA HIS A 690 -9.74 -21.62 20.15
C HIS A 690 -9.38 -20.14 20.36
N LYS A 691 -8.44 -19.66 19.55
CA LYS A 691 -7.98 -18.26 19.50
C LYS A 691 -8.39 -17.61 18.16
N GLY A 692 -9.56 -17.96 17.64
CA GLY A 692 -10.08 -17.42 16.37
C GLY A 692 -10.61 -18.48 15.40
N TRP A 693 -10.71 -18.12 14.13
CA TRP A 693 -11.24 -18.97 13.05
C TRP A 693 -10.52 -18.75 11.72
N TYR A 694 -10.70 -19.67 10.78
CA TYR A 694 -10.25 -19.54 9.39
C TYR A 694 -11.26 -20.11 8.39
N MET A 695 -11.20 -19.64 7.14
CA MET A 695 -11.90 -20.19 5.99
C MET A 695 -10.93 -20.31 4.81
N ASP A 696 -10.85 -21.49 4.21
CA ASP A 696 -10.14 -21.65 2.93
C ASP A 696 -10.99 -21.08 1.79
N LEU A 697 -10.38 -20.29 0.91
CA LEU A 697 -11.03 -19.85 -0.32
C LEU A 697 -11.15 -21.04 -1.27
N HIS A 698 -12.38 -21.35 -1.67
CA HIS A 698 -12.73 -22.66 -2.24
C HIS A 698 -12.34 -22.84 -3.71
N LEU A 699 -11.94 -21.78 -4.40
CA LEU A 699 -11.60 -21.81 -5.82
C LEU A 699 -10.07 -21.73 -6.02
N PRO A 700 -9.48 -22.57 -6.92
CA PRO A 700 -8.06 -22.50 -7.24
C PRO A 700 -7.65 -21.09 -7.68
N GLY A 701 -6.58 -20.56 -7.09
CA GLY A 701 -6.06 -19.22 -7.38
C GLY A 701 -6.86 -18.05 -6.83
N GLU A 702 -7.99 -18.28 -6.14
CA GLU A 702 -8.75 -17.22 -5.45
C GLU A 702 -7.95 -16.70 -4.25
N ARG A 703 -7.96 -15.38 -4.05
CA ARG A 703 -7.14 -14.69 -3.05
C ARG A 703 -7.78 -13.37 -2.60
N LEU A 704 -7.38 -12.86 -1.44
CA LEU A 704 -7.72 -11.50 -1.00
C LEU A 704 -6.56 -10.55 -1.33
N LEU A 705 -6.85 -9.49 -2.10
CA LEU A 705 -5.92 -8.39 -2.39
C LEU A 705 -6.44 -7.02 -1.89
N LYS A 706 -7.71 -6.95 -1.51
CA LYS A 706 -8.42 -5.73 -1.12
C LYS A 706 -8.64 -5.67 0.40
N PRO A 707 -8.71 -4.48 1.03
CA PRO A 707 -9.16 -4.34 2.42
C PRO A 707 -10.55 -4.95 2.64
N MET A 708 -10.82 -5.47 3.83
CA MET A 708 -12.16 -5.94 4.22
C MET A 708 -12.91 -4.83 4.97
N GLY A 709 -14.05 -4.40 4.43
CA GLY A 709 -14.92 -3.43 5.09
C GLY A 709 -15.83 -4.06 6.16
N PHE A 710 -16.44 -3.23 7.00
CA PHE A 710 -17.53 -3.64 7.89
C PHE A 710 -18.88 -3.23 7.29
N TYR A 711 -19.84 -4.15 7.28
CA TYR A 711 -21.16 -3.92 6.66
C TYR A 711 -22.17 -3.32 7.65
N ASP A 712 -22.81 -2.20 7.27
CA ASP A 712 -23.73 -1.39 8.12
C ASP A 712 -23.20 -1.15 9.55
N GLY A 713 -21.89 -0.87 9.70
CA GLY A 713 -21.26 -0.62 11.01
C GLY A 713 -21.21 -1.83 11.95
N SER A 714 -21.63 -3.01 11.50
CA SER A 714 -21.75 -4.22 12.32
C SER A 714 -20.44 -5.01 12.44
N ASN A 715 -20.49 -6.15 13.14
CA ASN A 715 -19.39 -7.13 13.18
C ASN A 715 -19.32 -8.03 11.93
N ILE A 716 -20.13 -7.79 10.89
CA ILE A 716 -20.05 -8.50 9.60
C ILE A 716 -18.97 -7.86 8.72
N LEU A 717 -18.00 -8.66 8.30
CA LEU A 717 -17.00 -8.30 7.28
C LEU A 717 -17.61 -8.45 5.89
N ALA A 718 -17.43 -7.42 5.05
CA ALA A 718 -17.63 -7.48 3.60
C ALA A 718 -16.28 -7.83 2.94
N ILE A 719 -16.16 -9.06 2.45
CA ILE A 719 -14.91 -9.64 1.95
C ILE A 719 -14.99 -9.77 0.42
N TYR A 720 -14.23 -8.95 -0.30
CA TYR A 720 -14.14 -9.01 -1.77
C TYR A 720 -12.87 -9.78 -2.19
N SER A 721 -13.00 -11.10 -2.32
CA SER A 721 -11.93 -11.96 -2.86
C SER A 721 -12.02 -12.04 -4.39
N GLN A 722 -10.88 -12.37 -5.04
CA GLN A 722 -10.79 -12.41 -6.50
C GLN A 722 -9.89 -13.55 -6.99
N ILE A 723 -10.21 -14.08 -8.18
CA ILE A 723 -9.28 -14.83 -9.02
C ILE A 723 -8.76 -13.83 -10.07
N PRO A 724 -7.46 -13.49 -10.05
CA PRO A 724 -6.87 -12.62 -11.07
C PRO A 724 -7.04 -13.20 -12.48
N ALA A 725 -7.08 -12.32 -13.47
CA ALA A 725 -7.14 -12.75 -14.86
C ALA A 725 -5.85 -13.48 -15.28
N GLY A 726 -5.98 -14.42 -16.23
CA GLY A 726 -4.87 -15.25 -16.70
C GLY A 726 -4.53 -16.47 -15.82
N SER A 727 -5.30 -16.76 -14.76
CA SER A 727 -5.18 -18.04 -14.04
C SER A 727 -5.71 -19.22 -14.88
N PRO A 728 -5.21 -20.46 -14.67
CA PRO A 728 -5.66 -21.64 -15.41
C PRO A 728 -7.17 -21.91 -15.28
N ARG A 729 -7.79 -22.39 -16.37
CA ARG A 729 -9.19 -22.88 -16.39
C ARG A 729 -9.37 -24.13 -15.52
N ARG A 730 -10.63 -24.45 -15.20
CA ARG A 730 -10.97 -25.73 -14.54
C ARG A 730 -10.88 -26.90 -15.56
N PRO A 731 -10.47 -28.11 -15.12
CA PRO A 731 -10.76 -29.33 -15.87
C PRO A 731 -12.29 -29.48 -16.06
N GLY A 732 -12.74 -29.78 -17.28
CA GLY A 732 -14.16 -30.00 -17.60
C GLY A 732 -14.95 -28.75 -18.08
N GLU A 733 -14.30 -27.59 -18.21
CA GLU A 733 -14.93 -26.35 -18.68
C GLU A 733 -14.96 -26.32 -20.24
N SER A 734 -16.13 -26.53 -20.85
CA SER A 734 -16.27 -26.75 -22.30
C SER A 734 -16.01 -25.47 -23.13
N ALA A 735 -14.92 -25.46 -23.89
CA ALA A 735 -14.58 -24.37 -24.80
C ALA A 735 -15.41 -24.40 -26.10
N SER A 736 -15.72 -23.23 -26.65
CA SER A 736 -16.10 -23.11 -28.07
C SER A 736 -14.83 -22.92 -28.93
N PRO A 737 -14.83 -23.25 -30.23
CA PRO A 737 -13.61 -23.28 -31.04
C PRO A 737 -12.70 -22.02 -31.10
N PRO A 738 -13.19 -20.75 -30.97
CA PRO A 738 -12.30 -19.58 -31.00
C PRO A 738 -11.56 -19.30 -29.68
N ASP A 739 -11.79 -20.08 -28.62
CA ASP A 739 -11.32 -19.80 -27.25
C ASP A 739 -9.79 -19.84 -27.02
N ALA A 740 -8.97 -20.13 -28.04
CA ALA A 740 -7.52 -20.29 -27.90
C ALA A 740 -6.78 -19.02 -27.40
N CYS A 741 -7.42 -17.84 -27.48
CA CYS A 741 -6.90 -16.57 -26.96
C CYS A 741 -7.34 -16.27 -25.50
N ASN A 742 -8.19 -17.10 -24.89
CA ASN A 742 -8.87 -16.75 -23.64
C ASN A 742 -8.02 -17.08 -22.41
N ALA A 743 -7.15 -16.14 -22.03
CA ALA A 743 -6.86 -15.91 -20.61
C ALA A 743 -8.18 -15.83 -19.83
N SER A 744 -8.27 -16.45 -18.65
CA SER A 744 -9.50 -16.33 -17.84
C SER A 744 -9.72 -14.87 -17.46
N GLU A 745 -10.96 -14.37 -17.58
CA GLU A 745 -11.31 -13.03 -17.09
C GLU A 745 -11.22 -12.99 -15.55
N GLU A 746 -11.03 -11.79 -14.99
CA GLU A 746 -11.06 -11.58 -13.55
C GLU A 746 -12.44 -11.98 -13.00
N ARG A 747 -12.47 -12.80 -11.94
CA ARG A 747 -13.71 -13.19 -11.25
C ARG A 747 -13.64 -12.75 -9.80
N GLN A 748 -14.68 -12.10 -9.30
CA GLN A 748 -14.75 -11.61 -7.92
C GLN A 748 -15.91 -12.25 -7.15
N PHE A 749 -15.77 -12.27 -5.83
CA PHE A 749 -16.73 -12.86 -4.91
C PHE A 749 -16.89 -11.96 -3.70
N LEU A 750 -18.11 -11.53 -3.41
CA LEU A 750 -18.45 -10.91 -2.12
C LEU A 750 -18.83 -12.03 -1.15
N THR A 751 -18.20 -12.05 0.03
CA THR A 751 -18.52 -12.97 1.12
C THR A 751 -18.82 -12.16 2.38
N PHE A 752 -19.91 -12.48 3.08
CA PHE A 752 -20.27 -11.92 4.38
C PHE A 752 -19.99 -12.93 5.51
N MET A 753 -19.16 -12.53 6.48
CA MET A 753 -18.82 -13.35 7.65
C MET A 753 -18.66 -12.50 8.91
N ASN A 754 -19.10 -12.99 10.06
CA ASN A 754 -18.90 -12.29 11.34
C ASN A 754 -17.42 -12.37 11.79
N ILE A 755 -16.77 -11.24 12.06
CA ILE A 755 -15.37 -11.22 12.53
C ILE A 755 -15.16 -12.03 13.82
N MET A 756 -16.19 -12.10 14.67
CA MET A 756 -16.14 -12.80 15.95
C MET A 756 -15.96 -14.30 15.77
N ASP A 757 -16.81 -14.94 14.97
CA ASP A 757 -16.91 -16.40 14.94
C ASP A 757 -16.94 -17.04 13.54
N GLY A 758 -16.83 -16.24 12.48
CA GLY A 758 -16.77 -16.70 11.10
C GLY A 758 -18.07 -17.33 10.60
N LYS A 759 -19.17 -17.22 11.35
CA LYS A 759 -20.50 -17.64 10.87
C LYS A 759 -21.02 -16.59 9.87
N ARG A 760 -21.92 -17.01 8.98
CA ARG A 760 -22.69 -16.09 8.12
C ARG A 760 -23.51 -15.10 8.97
N PRO A 761 -24.00 -13.99 8.39
CA PRO A 761 -25.01 -13.15 9.03
C PRO A 761 -26.22 -13.97 9.52
N GLY A 762 -26.81 -13.57 10.64
CA GLY A 762 -28.02 -14.20 11.19
C GLY A 762 -29.33 -13.75 10.51
N VAL A 763 -29.22 -13.03 9.38
CA VAL A 763 -30.31 -12.51 8.55
C VAL A 763 -29.87 -12.63 7.08
N PRO A 764 -30.80 -12.87 6.12
CA PRO A 764 -30.48 -12.79 4.70
C PRO A 764 -30.02 -11.38 4.32
N LEU A 765 -28.90 -11.27 3.59
CA LEU A 765 -28.38 -9.99 3.07
C LEU A 765 -28.29 -9.96 1.54
N MET A 766 -28.38 -11.12 0.89
CA MET A 766 -28.28 -11.31 -0.56
C MET A 766 -29.61 -11.91 -1.05
N ASP A 767 -30.17 -11.30 -2.09
CA ASP A 767 -31.27 -11.86 -2.87
C ASP A 767 -30.62 -12.83 -3.87
N SER A 768 -31.06 -14.09 -3.83
CA SER A 768 -30.51 -15.20 -4.62
C SER A 768 -31.51 -15.77 -5.62
N ASN A 769 -32.81 -15.56 -5.40
CA ASN A 769 -33.88 -16.05 -6.27
C ASN A 769 -34.31 -14.97 -7.32
N GLY A 770 -34.02 -13.70 -7.06
CA GLY A 770 -34.32 -12.53 -7.90
C GLY A 770 -35.69 -11.89 -7.66
N ASP A 771 -36.37 -12.17 -6.54
CA ASP A 771 -37.72 -11.65 -6.23
C ASP A 771 -37.72 -10.31 -5.47
N GLY A 772 -36.57 -9.85 -4.98
CA GLY A 772 -36.40 -8.61 -4.22
C GLY A 772 -36.76 -8.69 -2.73
N VAL A 773 -37.00 -9.89 -2.19
CA VAL A 773 -37.49 -10.12 -0.81
C VAL A 773 -36.52 -11.02 -0.02
N TYR A 774 -35.50 -10.39 0.57
CA TYR A 774 -34.49 -11.02 1.42
C TYR A 774 -35.10 -11.83 2.57
N GLY A 775 -35.10 -13.15 2.45
CA GLY A 775 -35.91 -14.05 3.28
C GLY A 775 -35.35 -15.46 3.44
N THR A 776 -36.13 -16.36 4.05
CA THR A 776 -35.75 -17.79 4.16
C THR A 776 -35.79 -18.51 2.81
N ALA A 777 -36.36 -17.88 1.77
CA ALA A 777 -36.29 -18.35 0.39
C ALA A 777 -34.85 -18.30 -0.17
N ASP A 778 -33.97 -17.47 0.40
CA ASP A 778 -32.58 -17.31 -0.03
C ASP A 778 -31.61 -18.39 0.50
N GLU A 779 -32.11 -19.51 1.03
CA GLU A 779 -31.32 -20.63 1.58
C GLU A 779 -30.23 -20.27 2.61
N GLU A 780 -30.31 -19.06 3.18
CA GLU A 780 -29.28 -18.42 4.01
C GLU A 780 -27.92 -18.19 3.28
N VAL A 781 -27.95 -17.81 2.00
CA VAL A 781 -26.74 -17.45 1.25
C VAL A 781 -25.97 -16.31 1.92
N SER A 782 -24.64 -16.38 1.84
CA SER A 782 -23.74 -15.38 2.41
C SER A 782 -22.49 -15.13 1.57
N ARG A 783 -22.51 -15.62 0.32
CA ARG A 783 -21.46 -15.43 -0.67
C ARG A 783 -22.08 -15.39 -2.07
N ALA A 784 -21.67 -14.43 -2.89
CA ALA A 784 -22.15 -14.28 -4.26
C ALA A 784 -20.98 -13.97 -5.21
N SER A 785 -21.08 -14.42 -6.46
CA SER A 785 -20.22 -13.95 -7.54
C SER A 785 -20.57 -12.50 -7.85
N VAL A 786 -19.59 -11.60 -7.74
CA VAL A 786 -19.75 -10.20 -8.13
C VAL A 786 -18.88 -9.91 -9.34
N ALA A 787 -19.21 -8.82 -10.03
CA ALA A 787 -18.48 -8.41 -11.20
C ALA A 787 -17.04 -7.93 -10.88
N ARG A 788 -16.23 -7.89 -11.94
CA ARG A 788 -14.82 -7.49 -11.93
C ARG A 788 -14.61 -6.01 -11.58
N GLY A 789 -13.35 -5.61 -11.39
CA GLY A 789 -12.97 -4.23 -11.10
C GLY A 789 -13.24 -3.82 -9.66
N SER A 790 -13.92 -2.69 -9.44
CA SER A 790 -14.22 -2.15 -8.11
C SER A 790 -15.70 -2.18 -7.78
N GLN A 791 -15.99 -2.19 -6.48
CA GLN A 791 -17.31 -2.38 -5.92
C GLN A 791 -17.60 -1.23 -4.95
N ALA A 792 -18.29 -0.20 -5.44
CA ALA A 792 -18.72 0.94 -4.63
C ALA A 792 -20.07 0.62 -3.97
N LEU A 793 -20.09 0.50 -2.64
CA LEU A 793 -21.30 0.18 -1.87
C LEU A 793 -21.97 1.46 -1.36
N LEU A 794 -23.16 1.79 -1.87
CA LEU A 794 -23.91 2.99 -1.47
C LEU A 794 -25.20 2.61 -0.72
N HIS A 795 -25.35 3.07 0.52
CA HIS A 795 -26.53 2.83 1.34
C HIS A 795 -27.69 3.77 0.93
N LYS A 796 -28.87 3.21 0.67
CA LYS A 796 -30.06 3.93 0.19
C LYS A 796 -31.33 3.32 0.79
N GLY A 797 -31.93 4.00 1.78
CA GLY A 797 -33.12 3.50 2.48
C GLY A 797 -32.81 2.18 3.20
N HIS A 798 -33.55 1.12 2.89
CA HIS A 798 -33.36 -0.22 3.47
C HIS A 798 -32.34 -1.10 2.72
N HIS A 799 -31.74 -0.61 1.63
CA HIS A 799 -30.81 -1.37 0.80
C HIS A 799 -29.41 -0.76 0.77
N ALA A 800 -28.40 -1.59 0.51
CA ALA A 800 -27.10 -1.16 0.03
C ALA A 800 -26.97 -1.58 -1.44
N ILE A 801 -26.56 -0.65 -2.30
CA ILE A 801 -26.39 -0.90 -3.74
C ILE A 801 -24.89 -0.91 -4.04
N GLY A 802 -24.35 -2.08 -4.37
CA GLY A 802 -23.06 -2.22 -5.02
C GLY A 802 -23.17 -1.85 -6.49
N TYR A 803 -22.32 -0.94 -6.96
CA TYR A 803 -22.16 -0.61 -8.37
C TYR A 803 -20.90 -1.27 -8.94
N ASP A 804 -21.00 -1.84 -10.13
CA ASP A 804 -19.90 -2.52 -10.82
C ASP A 804 -19.37 -1.79 -12.08
N ALA A 805 -18.32 -2.38 -12.67
CA ALA A 805 -17.64 -1.92 -13.88
C ALA A 805 -18.55 -1.70 -15.10
N GLU A 806 -19.66 -2.44 -15.17
CA GLU A 806 -20.63 -2.47 -16.26
C GLU A 806 -21.95 -1.75 -15.90
N GLY A 807 -22.01 -1.06 -14.75
CA GLY A 807 -23.19 -0.32 -14.28
C GLY A 807 -24.32 -1.20 -13.74
N ARG A 808 -24.08 -2.50 -13.53
CA ARG A 808 -25.07 -3.39 -12.91
C ARG A 808 -25.13 -3.13 -11.41
N ARG A 809 -26.31 -3.35 -10.84
CA ARG A 809 -26.60 -3.14 -9.41
C ARG A 809 -26.59 -4.49 -8.69
N ASN A 810 -25.71 -4.64 -7.70
CA ASN A 810 -25.83 -5.69 -6.69
C ASN A 810 -26.62 -5.10 -5.51
N VAL A 811 -27.91 -5.41 -5.40
CA VAL A 811 -28.78 -4.86 -4.35
C VAL A 811 -28.80 -5.83 -3.17
N LEU A 812 -28.46 -5.31 -1.99
CA LEU A 812 -28.30 -6.07 -0.76
C LEU A 812 -29.21 -5.48 0.32
N ALA A 813 -29.81 -6.32 1.17
CA ALA A 813 -30.52 -5.83 2.34
C ALA A 813 -29.55 -5.20 3.33
N ARG A 814 -29.95 -4.10 3.97
CA ARG A 814 -29.21 -3.57 5.11
C ARG A 814 -29.45 -4.42 6.36
N MET A 815 -28.48 -4.42 7.26
CA MET A 815 -28.66 -4.98 8.61
C MET A 815 -29.87 -4.31 9.29
N PRO A 816 -30.72 -5.06 10.02
CA PRO A 816 -31.88 -4.49 10.70
C PRO A 816 -31.49 -3.35 11.64
N GLU A 817 -32.09 -2.19 11.45
CA GLU A 817 -31.81 -1.01 12.28
C GLU A 817 -32.29 -1.26 13.71
N GLN A 818 -31.36 -1.51 14.63
CA GLN A 818 -31.66 -1.56 16.05
C GLN A 818 -32.11 -0.18 16.50
N SER A 819 -33.42 -0.01 16.70
CA SER A 819 -33.98 1.27 17.14
C SER A 819 -33.47 1.60 18.54
N LEU A 820 -32.49 2.49 18.63
CA LEU A 820 -31.92 3.02 19.89
C LEU A 820 -32.91 3.91 20.67
N ARG A 821 -34.19 3.94 20.31
CA ARG A 821 -35.25 4.57 21.11
C ARG A 821 -35.36 3.81 22.44
N PRO A 822 -35.12 4.44 23.60
CA PRO A 822 -35.23 3.76 24.88
C PRO A 822 -36.67 3.27 25.07
N SER A 823 -36.88 1.96 25.12
CA SER A 823 -38.18 1.44 25.53
C SER A 823 -38.36 1.67 27.03
N TRP A 824 -39.60 1.94 27.46
CA TRP A 824 -39.96 2.03 28.88
C TRP A 824 -39.51 0.79 29.69
N ARG A 825 -39.41 -0.39 29.04
CA ARG A 825 -38.93 -1.64 29.65
C ARG A 825 -37.41 -1.72 29.84
N GLN A 826 -36.64 -0.82 29.24
CA GLN A 826 -35.18 -0.68 29.42
C GLN A 826 -34.81 0.45 30.39
N MET A 827 -35.78 1.26 30.82
CA MET A 827 -35.59 2.38 31.77
C MET A 827 -36.37 2.15 33.08
N LYS A 828 -36.48 0.88 33.51
CA LYS A 828 -37.20 0.46 34.72
C LYS A 828 -36.45 -0.66 35.44
#